data_AF-A0A1V6RRK8-F1
#
_entry.id   AF-A0A1V6RRK8-F1
#
_cell.length_a   1.000
_cell.length_b   1.000
_cell.length_c   1.000
_cell.angle_alpha   90.00
_cell.angle_beta   90.00
_cell.angle_gamma   90.00
#
_symmetry.space_group_name_H-M   'P 1'
#
loop_
_entity.id
_entity.type
_entity.pdbx_description
1 polymer ?
#
loop_
_entity_poly.entity_id
_entity_poly.type
_entity_poly.pdbx_seq_one_letter_code
_entity_poly.pdbx_strand_id
1 'polypeptide(L)'
;MVGVSRSVYMLDRDAAETQRLNNQHRFLVDLSNLIHPSIPKDQLTAVADLGTGTGIWLEDVADLLPNKSVYLHGFDISSTQYPPLHEIQRPGQNPIPLSVHNALAPFPAEHRGRYDLVHIRLLTAGLKQVDYIRVLANARDLLKPNGWIQWEEVDHTSFCTDAVPEPEVITRLRECVIEAMLKMGLWPFAPQRVFDEISANGFADVVRETYTTVEKEYLQPIAQKWVAGVMGALVPPCMVVIDQAEDITQAREMTDKLVREFEAHYLPMETSMEIQEAPPKGRSKVQVTAIMVALSLSMFIAALDQTIMATAIPTIAAYFHSSAGYTWIGGAYLLSSAASACIWAKLSDIWGRKPILLLAVGWFFLSSIICAAATSMEMLIAGRALQGVAGGGLLQLVTIIISDLFSVRHRSLYLGLMEVMWAFAGGVGPLLGGAFSQYVTWRWTYWINLPISGATFVLLFFFLDVHNPQTKIMDGVRAIDWFGSLSVLGLTLMLLLGLDFGGETFAWKSPQVICLIVFGSLCSLLFVYSEKKLAKYPLMPMDIFTRFSNIATLLVAFAHGFVFIAGEYYIPLYLQSVHGSSPMGSGVLILPLVVMEAFSGMFTGAIIHRTGRYLELIWIGLVLMTIGNGLYINLGVGSSVGKIVGYQILSGLGAGFLFQTPIIAIQAMVSQEDTATATATIGFIRNMATAASIVIGGVVFQNSMGQRQSSLLASGMSTSMAAQMSGDSAAASIESIKFITDPEQLLAVREAFAWSLRNMWILYTCMSAVGVFFSVFILKTKLNKEHVETKTGLNIEKTPVVEENVHSL
;
A
#
# COMPACT_ATOMS: atom_id res chain seq x y z
N MET A 1 -18.52 -40.44 -23.28
CA MET A 1 -18.65 -39.56 -22.10
C MET A 1 -19.87 -38.69 -22.29
N VAL A 2 -21.04 -39.17 -21.84
CA VAL A 2 -22.24 -38.33 -21.77
C VAL A 2 -22.03 -37.46 -20.54
N GLY A 3 -21.61 -36.22 -20.77
CA GLY A 3 -21.43 -35.24 -19.71
C GLY A 3 -22.71 -35.13 -18.90
N VAL A 4 -22.57 -35.07 -17.58
CA VAL A 4 -23.57 -34.41 -16.78
C VAL A 4 -23.66 -33.01 -17.38
N SER A 5 -24.74 -32.81 -18.14
CA SER A 5 -25.10 -31.55 -18.75
C SER A 5 -24.91 -30.43 -17.72
N ARG A 6 -24.52 -29.25 -18.18
CA ARG A 6 -24.40 -27.96 -17.47
C ARG A 6 -25.65 -27.56 -16.66
N SER A 7 -26.65 -28.43 -16.53
CA SER A 7 -28.05 -28.15 -16.21
C SER A 7 -28.49 -28.61 -14.81
N VAL A 8 -27.58 -28.90 -13.88
CA VAL A 8 -27.99 -29.27 -12.51
C VAL A 8 -27.27 -28.47 -11.43
N TYR A 9 -26.04 -28.01 -11.68
CA TYR A 9 -25.30 -27.22 -10.70
C TYR A 9 -25.57 -25.72 -10.92
N MET A 10 -26.23 -25.08 -9.96
CA MET A 10 -26.62 -23.65 -10.03
C MET A 10 -25.48 -22.66 -9.75
N LEU A 11 -24.36 -23.14 -9.20
CA LEU A 11 -23.27 -22.32 -8.72
C LEU A 11 -22.09 -22.37 -9.69
N ASP A 12 -21.57 -21.22 -10.09
CA ASP A 12 -20.33 -21.13 -10.85
C ASP A 12 -19.14 -21.61 -9.99
N ARG A 13 -18.06 -22.08 -10.62
CA ARG A 13 -16.84 -22.52 -9.92
C ARG A 13 -15.69 -21.56 -10.26
N ASP A 14 -15.54 -20.53 -9.43
CA ASP A 14 -14.46 -19.54 -9.50
C ASP A 14 -13.77 -19.37 -8.13
N ALA A 15 -12.74 -18.53 -8.07
CA ALA A 15 -11.96 -18.32 -6.84
C ALA A 15 -12.81 -17.78 -5.66
N ALA A 16 -13.84 -16.97 -5.94
CA ALA A 16 -14.72 -16.43 -4.91
C ALA A 16 -15.62 -17.54 -4.34
N GLU A 17 -16.17 -18.39 -5.21
CA GLU A 17 -16.96 -19.54 -4.78
C GLU A 17 -16.12 -20.58 -4.02
N THR A 18 -14.87 -20.81 -4.46
CA THR A 18 -13.90 -21.65 -3.72
C THR A 18 -13.66 -21.12 -2.31
N GLN A 19 -13.47 -19.82 -2.15
CA GLN A 19 -13.30 -19.22 -0.82
C GLN A 19 -14.57 -19.35 0.01
N ARG A 20 -15.75 -19.15 -0.58
CA ARG A 20 -17.05 -19.35 0.10
C ARG A 20 -17.21 -20.79 0.59
N LEU A 21 -16.87 -21.77 -0.24
CA LEU A 21 -16.92 -23.19 0.10
C LEU A 21 -15.92 -23.56 1.20
N ASN A 22 -14.70 -23.01 1.17
CA ASN A 22 -13.71 -23.21 2.23
C ASN A 22 -14.17 -22.61 3.57
N ASN A 23 -14.80 -21.43 3.55
CA ASN A 23 -15.39 -20.82 4.74
C ASN A 23 -16.57 -21.64 5.27
N GLN A 24 -17.42 -22.16 4.38
CA GLN A 24 -18.51 -23.07 4.73
C GLN A 24 -17.98 -24.35 5.37
N HIS A 25 -16.91 -24.93 4.83
CA HIS A 25 -16.27 -26.10 5.42
C HIS A 25 -15.78 -25.83 6.84
N ARG A 26 -15.05 -24.72 7.07
CA ARG A 26 -14.58 -24.35 8.43
C ARG A 26 -15.73 -24.19 9.42
N PHE A 27 -16.81 -23.52 9.00
CA PHE A 27 -18.01 -23.39 9.82
C PHE A 27 -18.62 -24.76 10.17
N LEU A 28 -18.74 -25.66 9.19
CA LEU A 28 -19.29 -27.00 9.41
C LEU A 28 -18.39 -27.83 10.32
N VAL A 29 -17.07 -27.74 10.19
CA VAL A 29 -16.11 -28.43 11.08
C VAL A 29 -16.20 -27.94 12.53
N ASP A 30 -16.44 -26.65 12.75
CA ASP A 30 -16.68 -26.13 14.10
C ASP A 30 -18.07 -26.51 14.63
N LEU A 31 -19.06 -26.66 13.74
CA LEU A 31 -20.43 -27.01 14.10
C LEU A 31 -20.61 -28.50 14.41
N SER A 32 -19.98 -29.39 13.63
CA SER A 32 -20.08 -30.84 13.74
C SER A 32 -18.72 -31.49 14.06
N ASN A 33 -18.62 -32.81 13.96
CA ASN A 33 -17.33 -33.50 13.98
C ASN A 33 -16.93 -33.84 12.54
N LEU A 34 -15.67 -33.60 12.18
CA LEU A 34 -15.14 -33.91 10.84
C LEU A 34 -15.33 -35.39 10.45
N ILE A 35 -15.09 -36.30 11.41
CA ILE A 35 -15.45 -37.73 11.32
C ILE A 35 -16.28 -38.05 12.57
N HIS A 36 -17.43 -38.69 12.37
CA HIS A 36 -18.37 -39.04 13.43
C HIS A 36 -17.67 -39.85 14.56
N PRO A 37 -17.92 -39.56 15.85
CA PRO A 37 -17.23 -40.21 16.96
C PRO A 37 -17.33 -41.74 16.99
N SER A 38 -18.42 -42.30 16.47
CA SER A 38 -18.61 -43.76 16.38
C SER A 38 -17.72 -44.46 15.34
N ILE A 39 -17.06 -43.71 14.45
CA ILE A 39 -16.18 -44.29 13.42
C ILE A 39 -14.76 -44.44 14.01
N PRO A 40 -14.19 -45.65 14.06
CA PRO A 40 -12.88 -45.90 14.67
C PRO A 40 -11.75 -45.37 13.76
N LYS A 41 -11.31 -44.14 14.01
CA LYS A 41 -10.31 -43.40 13.20
C LYS A 41 -8.96 -44.13 13.08
N ASP A 42 -8.59 -44.92 14.10
CA ASP A 42 -7.38 -45.73 14.17
C ASP A 42 -7.41 -46.97 13.25
N GLN A 43 -8.59 -47.40 12.83
CA GLN A 43 -8.79 -48.57 11.97
C GLN A 43 -8.94 -48.22 10.48
N LEU A 44 -9.03 -46.93 10.15
CA LEU A 44 -9.18 -46.48 8.78
C LEU A 44 -7.87 -46.68 8.01
N THR A 45 -7.95 -47.31 6.83
CA THR A 45 -6.83 -47.54 5.90
C THR A 45 -7.07 -46.88 4.54
N ALA A 46 -8.33 -46.66 4.16
CA ALA A 46 -8.72 -45.94 2.96
C ALA A 46 -10.04 -45.16 3.16
N VAL A 47 -10.07 -43.89 2.75
CA VAL A 47 -11.23 -42.99 2.84
C VAL A 47 -11.52 -42.37 1.47
N ALA A 48 -12.79 -42.37 1.06
CA ALA A 48 -13.27 -41.67 -0.12
C ALA A 48 -14.18 -40.51 0.28
N ASP A 49 -14.10 -39.42 -0.46
CA ASP A 49 -14.99 -38.27 -0.34
C ASP A 49 -15.72 -38.06 -1.66
N LEU A 50 -17.05 -38.03 -1.64
CA LEU A 50 -17.90 -37.83 -2.82
C LEU A 50 -18.49 -36.43 -2.79
N GLY A 51 -18.30 -35.68 -3.88
CA GLY A 51 -18.64 -34.26 -3.93
C GLY A 51 -17.54 -33.35 -3.38
N THR A 52 -16.27 -33.76 -3.53
CA THR A 52 -15.10 -33.15 -2.86
C THR A 52 -14.92 -31.64 -3.06
N GLY A 53 -15.40 -31.08 -4.17
CA GLY A 53 -15.28 -29.65 -4.43
C GLY A 53 -13.82 -29.19 -4.42
N THR A 54 -13.42 -28.46 -3.38
CA THR A 54 -12.07 -27.88 -3.24
C THR A 54 -11.02 -28.85 -2.70
N GLY A 55 -11.42 -30.00 -2.14
CA GLY A 55 -10.47 -30.93 -1.50
C GLY A 55 -10.22 -30.69 -0.01
N ILE A 56 -10.68 -29.55 0.52
CA ILE A 56 -10.36 -29.10 1.89
C ILE A 56 -10.78 -30.09 2.99
N TRP A 57 -11.87 -30.85 2.80
CA TRP A 57 -12.28 -31.87 3.76
C TRP A 57 -11.27 -33.01 3.87
N LEU A 58 -10.71 -33.45 2.74
CA LEU A 58 -9.70 -34.51 2.71
C LEU A 58 -8.38 -34.05 3.33
N GLU A 59 -8.03 -32.76 3.19
CA GLU A 59 -6.88 -32.16 3.87
C GLU A 59 -7.06 -32.15 5.39
N ASP A 60 -8.21 -31.70 5.90
CA ASP A 60 -8.43 -31.71 7.35
C ASP A 60 -8.50 -33.14 7.90
N VAL A 61 -9.07 -34.08 7.14
CA VAL A 61 -9.11 -35.50 7.52
C VAL A 61 -7.71 -36.10 7.56
N ALA A 62 -6.86 -35.75 6.61
CA ALA A 62 -5.46 -36.16 6.62
C ALA A 62 -4.75 -35.76 7.92
N ASP A 63 -5.00 -34.55 8.39
CA ASP A 63 -4.37 -34.02 9.59
C ASP A 63 -4.97 -34.62 10.86
N LEU A 64 -6.27 -34.92 10.85
CA LEU A 64 -6.98 -35.60 11.94
C LEU A 64 -6.57 -37.07 12.13
N LEU A 65 -6.28 -37.79 11.04
CA LEU A 65 -6.00 -39.22 11.13
C LEU A 65 -4.65 -39.52 11.81
N PRO A 66 -4.60 -40.50 12.74
CA PRO A 66 -3.38 -40.84 13.46
C PRO A 66 -2.35 -41.52 12.55
N ASN A 67 -2.81 -42.29 11.56
CA ASN A 67 -1.97 -42.91 10.55
C ASN A 67 -1.88 -42.02 9.30
N LYS A 68 -0.71 -41.45 9.04
CA LYS A 68 -0.47 -40.57 7.88
C LYS A 68 -0.36 -41.33 6.55
N SER A 69 -0.35 -42.66 6.57
CA SER A 69 -0.32 -43.52 5.37
C SER A 69 -1.70 -43.93 4.85
N VAL A 70 -2.79 -43.45 5.47
CA VAL A 70 -4.16 -43.73 4.99
C VAL A 70 -4.35 -43.23 3.56
N TYR A 71 -4.93 -44.06 2.71
CA TYR A 71 -5.23 -43.70 1.32
C TYR A 71 -6.48 -42.82 1.27
N LEU A 72 -6.34 -41.59 0.77
CA LEU A 72 -7.43 -40.62 0.64
C LEU A 72 -7.71 -40.41 -0.84
N HIS A 73 -8.99 -40.36 -1.25
CA HIS A 73 -9.37 -40.08 -2.64
C HIS A 73 -10.64 -39.22 -2.69
N GLY A 74 -10.56 -38.07 -3.37
CA GLY A 74 -11.73 -37.25 -3.68
C GLY A 74 -12.34 -37.52 -5.05
N PHE A 75 -13.65 -37.73 -5.09
CA PHE A 75 -14.44 -37.81 -6.31
C PHE A 75 -15.32 -36.55 -6.41
N ASP A 76 -14.94 -35.60 -7.25
CA ASP A 76 -15.80 -34.47 -7.57
C ASP A 76 -16.90 -34.91 -8.56
N ILE A 77 -18.11 -34.43 -8.34
CA ILE A 77 -19.25 -34.68 -9.22
C ILE A 77 -19.35 -33.63 -10.34
N SER A 78 -18.64 -32.51 -10.21
CA SER A 78 -18.58 -31.45 -11.21
C SER A 78 -17.39 -31.63 -12.16
N SER A 79 -17.62 -31.43 -13.47
CA SER A 79 -16.54 -31.37 -14.47
C SER A 79 -15.74 -30.06 -14.45
N THR A 80 -16.21 -29.06 -13.69
CA THR A 80 -15.56 -27.75 -13.51
C THR A 80 -14.83 -27.64 -12.17
N GLN A 81 -14.28 -28.76 -11.67
CA GLN A 81 -13.49 -28.81 -10.44
C GLN A 81 -12.46 -27.67 -10.38
N TYR A 82 -12.36 -27.01 -9.23
CA TYR A 82 -11.42 -25.92 -8.99
C TYR A 82 -10.69 -26.14 -7.65
N PRO A 83 -9.34 -26.24 -7.66
CA PRO A 83 -8.46 -26.07 -8.81
C PRO A 83 -8.54 -27.28 -9.78
N PRO A 84 -8.27 -27.10 -11.08
CA PRO A 84 -8.51 -28.12 -12.09
C PRO A 84 -7.66 -29.38 -11.85
N LEU A 85 -8.29 -30.58 -11.90
CA LEU A 85 -7.74 -31.94 -11.89
C LEU A 85 -6.22 -32.03 -11.64
N HIS A 86 -5.82 -32.04 -10.37
CA HIS A 86 -4.46 -32.31 -9.93
C HIS A 86 -4.50 -33.02 -8.57
N GLU A 87 -3.40 -33.70 -8.23
CA GLU A 87 -3.22 -34.27 -6.90
C GLU A 87 -2.94 -33.16 -5.89
N ILE A 88 -3.62 -33.19 -4.74
CA ILE A 88 -3.30 -32.30 -3.62
C ILE A 88 -1.97 -32.78 -3.03
N GLN A 89 -0.94 -31.95 -3.16
CA GLN A 89 0.39 -32.22 -2.65
C GLN A 89 0.45 -31.95 -1.15
N ARG A 90 0.96 -32.91 -0.37
CA ARG A 90 1.09 -32.79 1.08
C ARG A 90 2.55 -33.01 1.50
N PRO A 91 3.22 -32.00 2.09
CA PRO A 91 4.60 -32.16 2.55
C PRO A 91 4.74 -33.31 3.54
N GLY A 92 5.53 -34.34 3.18
CA GLY A 92 5.77 -35.49 4.06
C GLY A 92 4.62 -36.51 4.17
N GLN A 93 3.57 -36.42 3.34
CA GLN A 93 2.47 -37.38 3.27
C GLN A 93 2.21 -37.81 1.81
N ASN A 94 1.39 -38.85 1.62
CA ASN A 94 0.99 -39.27 0.27
C ASN A 94 0.13 -38.18 -0.40
N PRO A 95 0.25 -37.94 -1.71
CA PRO A 95 -0.65 -37.03 -2.41
C PRO A 95 -2.10 -37.53 -2.37
N ILE A 96 -3.07 -36.61 -2.44
CA ILE A 96 -4.50 -36.94 -2.49
C ILE A 96 -4.98 -36.83 -3.94
N PRO A 97 -5.28 -37.94 -4.63
CA PRO A 97 -5.88 -37.89 -5.95
C PRO A 97 -7.27 -37.27 -5.91
N LEU A 98 -7.54 -36.40 -6.88
CA LEU A 98 -8.85 -35.85 -7.18
C LEU A 98 -9.27 -36.34 -8.57
N SER A 99 -10.44 -36.96 -8.66
CA SER A 99 -11.02 -37.39 -9.93
C SER A 99 -12.45 -36.89 -10.07
N VAL A 100 -12.92 -36.78 -11.31
CA VAL A 100 -14.31 -36.40 -11.60
C VAL A 100 -15.12 -37.66 -11.92
N HIS A 101 -16.23 -37.89 -11.21
CA HIS A 101 -17.12 -39.02 -11.46
C HIS A 101 -18.59 -38.65 -11.30
N ASN A 102 -19.44 -39.16 -12.18
CA ASN A 102 -20.89 -39.01 -12.05
C ASN A 102 -21.41 -40.00 -11.00
N ALA A 103 -21.84 -39.50 -9.84
CA ALA A 103 -22.36 -40.31 -8.74
C ALA A 103 -23.59 -41.18 -9.09
N LEU A 104 -24.30 -40.89 -10.20
CA LEU A 104 -25.40 -41.72 -10.70
C LEU A 104 -24.92 -42.94 -11.51
N ALA A 105 -23.68 -42.94 -11.96
CA ALA A 105 -23.08 -44.06 -12.68
C ALA A 105 -22.30 -44.98 -11.73
N PRO A 106 -22.29 -46.31 -11.96
CA PRO A 106 -21.44 -47.22 -11.20
C PRO A 106 -19.97 -46.78 -11.24
N PHE A 107 -19.29 -46.78 -10.10
CA PHE A 107 -17.88 -46.43 -10.02
C PHE A 107 -16.99 -47.44 -10.77
N PRO A 108 -15.79 -47.04 -11.24
CA PRO A 108 -14.83 -47.95 -11.86
C PRO A 108 -14.49 -49.14 -10.96
N ALA A 109 -14.25 -50.31 -11.55
CA ALA A 109 -14.05 -51.56 -10.82
C ALA A 109 -12.88 -51.50 -9.82
N GLU A 110 -11.83 -50.72 -10.11
CA GLU A 110 -10.65 -50.50 -9.25
C GLU A 110 -10.93 -49.77 -7.94
N HIS A 111 -12.07 -49.09 -7.82
CA HIS A 111 -12.48 -48.37 -6.62
C HIS A 111 -13.50 -49.14 -5.78
N ARG A 112 -14.11 -50.20 -6.34
CA ARG A 112 -15.15 -50.96 -5.64
C ARG A 112 -14.54 -51.82 -4.54
N GLY A 113 -15.19 -51.83 -3.37
CA GLY A 113 -14.73 -52.60 -2.21
C GLY A 113 -13.38 -52.15 -1.65
N ARG A 114 -12.99 -50.89 -1.85
CA ARG A 114 -11.64 -50.38 -1.50
C ARG A 114 -11.61 -49.55 -0.22
N TYR A 115 -12.70 -48.87 0.14
CA TYR A 115 -12.69 -47.85 1.17
C TYR A 115 -13.33 -48.34 2.48
N ASP A 116 -12.76 -47.91 3.61
CA ASP A 116 -13.30 -48.18 4.94
C ASP A 116 -14.36 -47.14 5.32
N LEU A 117 -14.24 -45.93 4.79
CA LEU A 117 -15.19 -44.82 4.97
C LEU A 117 -15.47 -44.14 3.62
N VAL A 118 -16.75 -43.91 3.33
CA VAL A 118 -17.21 -43.04 2.24
C VAL A 118 -17.95 -41.85 2.86
N HIS A 119 -17.42 -40.65 2.66
CA HIS A 119 -18.02 -39.40 3.10
C HIS A 119 -18.77 -38.74 1.94
N ILE A 120 -19.94 -38.17 2.23
CA ILE A 120 -20.80 -37.48 1.29
C ILE A 120 -21.34 -36.22 1.97
N ARG A 121 -21.23 -35.06 1.34
CA ARG A 121 -21.64 -33.80 1.97
C ARG A 121 -22.30 -32.84 0.97
N LEU A 122 -23.40 -32.22 1.38
CA LEU A 122 -24.08 -31.12 0.66
C LEU A 122 -24.52 -31.46 -0.78
N LEU A 123 -25.09 -32.64 -1.00
CA LEU A 123 -25.67 -33.04 -2.30
C LEU A 123 -27.17 -32.70 -2.42
N THR A 124 -27.78 -32.28 -1.31
CA THR A 124 -29.19 -31.89 -1.08
C THR A 124 -29.87 -31.14 -2.21
N ALA A 125 -29.19 -30.15 -2.80
CA ALA A 125 -29.77 -29.25 -3.80
C ALA A 125 -29.48 -29.65 -5.26
N GLY A 126 -28.89 -30.83 -5.49
CA GLY A 126 -28.52 -31.31 -6.83
C GLY A 126 -29.19 -32.62 -7.25
N LEU A 127 -29.93 -33.30 -6.37
CA LEU A 127 -30.49 -34.62 -6.63
C LEU A 127 -32.02 -34.64 -6.67
N LYS A 128 -32.57 -35.42 -7.61
CA LYS A 128 -34.00 -35.76 -7.61
C LYS A 128 -34.30 -36.80 -6.55
N GLN A 129 -35.55 -36.90 -6.13
CA GLN A 129 -35.98 -37.85 -5.10
C GLN A 129 -35.55 -39.31 -5.36
N VAL A 130 -35.60 -39.74 -6.63
CA VAL A 130 -35.23 -41.09 -7.07
C VAL A 130 -33.71 -41.30 -7.14
N ASP A 131 -32.94 -40.23 -7.25
CA ASP A 131 -31.49 -40.31 -7.45
C ASP A 131 -30.74 -40.61 -6.15
N TYR A 132 -31.32 -40.29 -4.97
CA TYR A 132 -30.73 -40.62 -3.67
C TYR A 132 -30.47 -42.11 -3.48
N ILE A 133 -31.43 -42.96 -3.88
CA ILE A 133 -31.28 -44.43 -3.84
C ILE A 133 -30.07 -44.85 -4.67
N ARG A 134 -29.94 -44.27 -5.86
CA ARG A 134 -28.92 -44.63 -6.84
C ARG A 134 -27.53 -44.17 -6.41
N VAL A 135 -27.41 -42.95 -5.89
CA VAL A 135 -26.15 -42.44 -5.32
C VAL A 135 -25.72 -43.28 -4.13
N LEU A 136 -26.64 -43.61 -3.21
CA LEU A 136 -26.35 -44.46 -2.06
C LEU A 136 -25.90 -45.87 -2.48
N ALA A 137 -26.58 -46.49 -3.44
CA ALA A 137 -26.20 -47.79 -3.96
C ALA A 137 -24.79 -47.77 -4.57
N ASN A 138 -24.47 -46.77 -5.40
CA ASN A 138 -23.15 -46.63 -6.00
C ASN A 138 -22.06 -46.30 -4.96
N ALA A 139 -22.38 -45.49 -3.94
CA ALA A 139 -21.46 -45.18 -2.84
C ALA A 139 -21.17 -46.42 -1.99
N ARG A 140 -22.17 -47.28 -1.77
CA ARG A 140 -22.00 -48.56 -1.07
C ARG A 140 -21.05 -49.51 -1.80
N ASP A 141 -21.06 -49.51 -3.14
CA ASP A 141 -20.13 -50.34 -3.92
C ASP A 141 -18.65 -49.98 -3.69
N LEU A 142 -18.35 -48.77 -3.20
CA LEU A 142 -16.99 -48.36 -2.85
C LEU A 142 -16.49 -48.98 -1.53
N LEU A 143 -17.41 -49.37 -0.64
CA LEU A 143 -17.10 -49.81 0.72
C LEU A 143 -16.63 -51.26 0.78
N LYS A 144 -15.63 -51.50 1.64
CA LYS A 144 -15.28 -52.85 2.10
C LYS A 144 -16.44 -53.46 2.92
N PRO A 145 -16.45 -54.80 3.12
CA PRO A 145 -17.29 -55.41 4.14
C PRO A 145 -17.06 -54.74 5.50
N ASN A 146 -18.14 -54.36 6.20
CA ASN A 146 -18.12 -53.60 7.46
C ASN A 146 -17.59 -52.16 7.35
N GLY A 147 -17.58 -51.56 6.16
CA GLY A 147 -17.25 -50.15 5.97
C GLY A 147 -18.36 -49.19 6.44
N TRP A 148 -17.98 -47.93 6.62
CA TRP A 148 -18.82 -46.85 7.15
C TRP A 148 -19.25 -45.87 6.06
N ILE A 149 -20.47 -45.35 6.17
CA ILE A 149 -20.91 -44.22 5.37
C ILE A 149 -21.24 -43.05 6.29
N GLN A 150 -20.69 -41.88 5.98
CA GLN A 150 -21.00 -40.63 6.68
C GLN A 150 -21.61 -39.67 5.66
N TRP A 151 -22.89 -39.33 5.85
CA TRP A 151 -23.62 -38.43 4.94
C TRP A 151 -24.08 -37.19 5.71
N GLU A 152 -23.60 -36.03 5.31
CA GLU A 152 -23.94 -34.74 5.92
C GLU A 152 -24.78 -33.87 4.98
N GLU A 153 -25.94 -33.41 5.46
CA GLU A 153 -26.84 -32.53 4.69
C GLU A 153 -27.37 -31.37 5.52
N VAL A 154 -27.74 -30.29 4.82
CA VAL A 154 -28.45 -29.14 5.40
C VAL A 154 -29.95 -29.40 5.35
N ASP A 155 -30.63 -29.16 6.48
CA ASP A 155 -32.08 -29.18 6.52
C ASP A 155 -32.65 -27.81 6.14
N HIS A 156 -33.08 -27.68 4.88
CA HIS A 156 -33.68 -26.45 4.35
C HIS A 156 -35.06 -26.13 4.96
N THR A 157 -35.68 -27.09 5.66
CA THR A 157 -37.01 -26.92 6.26
C THR A 157 -36.95 -26.45 7.70
N SER A 158 -35.81 -26.69 8.36
CA SER A 158 -35.57 -26.38 9.77
C SER A 158 -34.67 -25.15 9.95
N PHE A 159 -34.75 -24.16 9.03
CA PHE A 159 -34.20 -22.82 9.27
C PHE A 159 -34.98 -22.16 10.42
N CYS A 160 -34.62 -22.52 11.65
CA CYS A 160 -35.23 -22.00 12.86
C CYS A 160 -34.36 -20.86 13.40
N THR A 161 -35.03 -19.81 13.87
CA THR A 161 -34.37 -18.75 14.63
C THR A 161 -35.02 -18.65 16.00
N ASP A 162 -34.29 -18.15 16.99
CA ASP A 162 -34.82 -17.99 18.35
C ASP A 162 -35.90 -16.89 18.43
N ALA A 163 -36.15 -16.17 17.33
CA ALA A 163 -37.17 -15.14 17.22
C ALA A 163 -38.56 -15.75 17.02
N VAL A 164 -39.50 -15.41 17.92
CA VAL A 164 -40.92 -15.78 17.81
C VAL A 164 -41.75 -14.49 17.81
N PRO A 165 -42.54 -14.19 16.75
CA PRO A 165 -42.74 -14.99 15.53
C PRO A 165 -41.51 -15.03 14.60
N GLU A 166 -41.44 -16.05 13.74
CA GLU A 166 -40.37 -16.19 12.75
C GLU A 166 -40.35 -14.96 11.82
N PRO A 167 -39.18 -14.37 11.56
CA PRO A 167 -39.04 -13.21 10.69
C PRO A 167 -39.43 -13.48 9.25
N GLU A 168 -40.26 -12.59 8.69
CA GLU A 168 -40.85 -12.74 7.34
C GLU A 168 -39.79 -12.94 6.25
N VAL A 169 -38.62 -12.31 6.38
CA VAL A 169 -37.49 -12.47 5.45
C VAL A 169 -36.99 -13.91 5.35
N ILE A 170 -36.98 -14.67 6.45
CA ILE A 170 -36.57 -16.08 6.47
C ILE A 170 -37.64 -16.97 5.86
N THR A 171 -38.91 -16.69 6.15
CA THR A 171 -40.03 -17.41 5.54
C THR A 171 -39.99 -17.26 4.02
N ARG A 172 -39.83 -16.02 3.51
CA ARG A 172 -39.72 -15.72 2.08
C ARG A 172 -38.52 -16.38 1.42
N LEU A 173 -37.37 -16.39 2.10
CA LEU A 173 -36.18 -17.09 1.64
C LEU A 173 -36.46 -18.59 1.45
N ARG A 174 -36.97 -19.23 2.51
CA ARG A 174 -37.22 -20.67 2.54
C ARG A 174 -38.21 -21.08 1.46
N GLU A 175 -39.30 -20.32 1.30
CA GLU A 175 -40.30 -20.57 0.26
C GLU A 175 -39.71 -20.44 -1.16
N CYS A 176 -38.94 -19.38 -1.42
CA CYS A 176 -38.28 -19.17 -2.72
C CYS A 176 -37.38 -20.35 -3.10
N VAL A 177 -36.55 -20.82 -2.16
CA VAL A 177 -35.64 -21.95 -2.41
C VAL A 177 -36.41 -23.26 -2.60
N ILE A 178 -37.37 -23.56 -1.72
CA ILE A 178 -38.16 -24.80 -1.81
C ILE A 178 -38.98 -24.85 -3.10
N GLU A 179 -39.63 -23.75 -3.48
CA GLU A 179 -40.42 -23.67 -4.71
C GLU A 179 -39.55 -23.85 -5.96
N ALA A 180 -38.39 -23.20 -6.00
CA ALA A 180 -37.42 -23.37 -7.09
C ALA A 180 -36.94 -24.82 -7.21
N MET A 181 -36.62 -25.46 -6.07
CA MET A 181 -36.21 -26.87 -6.03
C MET A 181 -37.31 -27.78 -6.58
N LEU A 182 -38.55 -27.61 -6.14
CA LEU A 182 -39.69 -28.39 -6.62
C LEU A 182 -39.94 -28.18 -8.11
N LYS A 183 -39.86 -26.94 -8.60
CA LYS A 183 -40.03 -26.61 -10.03
C LYS A 183 -38.94 -27.25 -10.90
N MET A 184 -37.75 -27.48 -10.35
CA MET A 184 -36.65 -28.20 -11.01
C MET A 184 -36.70 -29.72 -10.82
N GLY A 185 -37.70 -30.24 -10.10
CA GLY A 185 -37.84 -31.66 -9.80
C GLY A 185 -36.83 -32.20 -8.78
N LEU A 186 -36.22 -31.30 -8.00
CA LEU A 186 -35.31 -31.61 -6.90
C LEU A 186 -36.08 -31.91 -5.61
N TRP A 187 -35.43 -32.55 -4.65
CA TRP A 187 -36.07 -32.96 -3.39
C TRP A 187 -35.59 -32.11 -2.19
N PRO A 188 -36.41 -31.18 -1.67
CA PRO A 188 -35.99 -30.26 -0.60
C PRO A 188 -35.90 -30.92 0.79
N PHE A 189 -36.48 -32.11 0.97
CA PHE A 189 -36.50 -32.86 2.25
C PHE A 189 -35.43 -33.97 2.30
N ALA A 190 -34.21 -33.66 1.86
CA ALA A 190 -33.18 -34.69 1.72
C ALA A 190 -32.71 -35.35 3.01
N PRO A 191 -32.54 -34.66 4.17
CA PRO A 191 -32.04 -35.32 5.38
C PRO A 191 -32.90 -36.51 5.80
N GLN A 192 -34.24 -36.38 5.71
CA GLN A 192 -35.16 -37.49 5.97
C GLN A 192 -34.99 -38.61 4.94
N ARG A 193 -34.89 -38.23 3.66
CA ARG A 193 -34.73 -39.18 2.56
C ARG A 193 -33.44 -40.00 2.69
N VAL A 194 -32.33 -39.37 3.02
CA VAL A 194 -31.02 -40.01 3.23
C VAL A 194 -31.10 -41.00 4.38
N PHE A 195 -31.71 -40.60 5.51
CA PHE A 195 -31.85 -41.47 6.67
C PHE A 195 -32.71 -42.72 6.38
N ASP A 196 -33.86 -42.53 5.74
CA ASP A 196 -34.76 -43.63 5.36
C ASP A 196 -34.05 -44.61 4.42
N GLU A 197 -33.30 -44.08 3.45
CA GLU A 197 -32.57 -44.90 2.48
C GLU A 197 -31.39 -45.64 3.11
N ILE A 198 -30.57 -45.01 3.95
CA ILE A 198 -29.47 -45.70 4.66
C ILE A 198 -30.04 -46.83 5.54
N SER A 199 -31.14 -46.56 6.24
CA SER A 199 -31.82 -47.54 7.10
C SER A 199 -32.40 -48.72 6.30
N ALA A 200 -32.95 -48.47 5.12
CA ALA A 200 -33.52 -49.51 4.26
C ALA A 200 -32.46 -50.36 3.53
N ASN A 201 -31.23 -49.84 3.35
CA ASN A 201 -30.21 -50.46 2.51
C ASN A 201 -29.23 -51.40 3.25
N GLY A 202 -29.58 -51.88 4.44
CA GLY A 202 -28.86 -52.96 5.12
C GLY A 202 -27.55 -52.55 5.81
N PHE A 203 -27.40 -51.27 6.16
CA PHE A 203 -26.40 -50.82 7.14
C PHE A 203 -26.89 -51.14 8.56
N ALA A 204 -25.98 -51.58 9.43
CA ALA A 204 -26.23 -51.71 10.87
C ALA A 204 -25.85 -50.40 11.58
N ASP A 205 -26.38 -50.18 12.79
CA ASP A 205 -26.02 -49.04 13.66
C ASP A 205 -26.22 -47.64 13.02
N VAL A 206 -27.30 -47.48 12.27
CA VAL A 206 -27.65 -46.20 11.62
C VAL A 206 -28.05 -45.16 12.67
N VAL A 207 -27.24 -44.12 12.82
CA VAL A 207 -27.49 -43.00 13.74
C VAL A 207 -27.66 -41.71 12.93
N ARG A 208 -28.61 -40.88 13.35
CA ARG A 208 -28.78 -39.51 12.85
C ARG A 208 -28.47 -38.54 13.97
N GLU A 209 -27.44 -37.73 13.79
CA GLU A 209 -27.15 -36.59 14.65
C GLU A 209 -27.61 -35.30 13.96
N THR A 210 -28.09 -34.35 14.76
CA THR A 210 -28.47 -33.02 14.27
C THR A 210 -27.64 -32.00 15.03
N TYR A 211 -26.87 -31.22 14.28
CA TYR A 211 -26.03 -30.16 14.83
C TYR A 211 -26.75 -28.82 14.66
N THR A 212 -26.80 -28.04 15.72
CA THR A 212 -27.40 -26.70 15.71
C THR A 212 -26.47 -25.72 16.40
N THR A 213 -26.64 -24.43 16.12
CA THR A 213 -25.90 -23.35 16.80
C THR A 213 -26.47 -23.01 18.18
N VAL A 214 -27.52 -23.70 18.64
CA VAL A 214 -28.21 -23.42 19.91
C VAL A 214 -27.25 -23.55 21.10
N GLU A 215 -26.43 -24.61 21.12
CA GLU A 215 -25.44 -24.84 22.19
C GLU A 215 -24.06 -24.24 21.87
N LYS A 216 -23.93 -23.52 20.75
CA LYS A 216 -22.68 -22.95 20.25
C LYS A 216 -22.90 -21.48 19.88
N GLU A 217 -23.19 -20.65 20.90
CA GLU A 217 -23.48 -19.21 20.72
C GLU A 217 -22.41 -18.47 19.90
N TYR A 218 -21.13 -18.84 20.07
CA TYR A 218 -20.01 -18.26 19.32
C TYR A 218 -20.08 -18.50 17.80
N LEU A 219 -20.81 -19.54 17.36
CA LEU A 219 -21.02 -19.84 15.94
C LEU A 219 -22.22 -19.12 15.35
N GLN A 220 -23.12 -18.55 16.14
CA GLN A 220 -24.33 -17.90 15.63
C GLN A 220 -24.02 -16.73 14.68
N PRO A 221 -23.06 -15.82 14.96
CA PRO A 221 -22.69 -14.77 14.02
C PRO A 221 -22.06 -15.30 12.72
N ILE A 222 -21.32 -16.41 12.81
CA ILE A 222 -20.69 -17.07 11.66
C ILE A 222 -21.77 -17.73 10.81
N ALA A 223 -22.74 -18.40 11.44
CA ALA A 223 -23.89 -18.99 10.78
C ALA A 223 -24.72 -17.93 10.06
N GLN A 224 -24.99 -16.78 10.68
CA GLN A 224 -25.71 -15.67 10.05
C GLN A 224 -24.98 -15.16 8.79
N LYS A 225 -23.66 -14.92 8.86
CA LYS A 225 -22.86 -14.53 7.69
C LYS A 225 -22.84 -15.60 6.61
N TRP A 226 -22.75 -16.86 7.00
CA TRP A 226 -22.81 -18.00 6.08
C TRP A 226 -24.17 -18.03 5.37
N VAL A 227 -25.29 -17.88 6.11
CA VAL A 227 -26.64 -17.79 5.54
C VAL A 227 -26.72 -16.63 4.55
N ALA A 228 -26.29 -15.43 4.90
CA ALA A 228 -26.28 -14.27 4.00
C ALA A 228 -25.48 -14.54 2.70
N GLY A 229 -24.32 -15.18 2.81
CA GLY A 229 -23.51 -15.59 1.65
C GLY A 229 -24.20 -16.64 0.79
N VAL A 230 -24.85 -17.63 1.40
CA VAL A 230 -25.65 -18.65 0.70
C VAL A 230 -26.86 -18.01 0.02
N MET A 231 -27.52 -17.06 0.67
CA MET A 231 -28.64 -16.29 0.10
C MET A 231 -28.19 -15.55 -1.16
N GLY A 232 -27.08 -14.80 -1.09
CA GLY A 232 -26.53 -14.06 -2.22
C GLY A 232 -26.18 -14.94 -3.42
N ALA A 233 -25.81 -16.20 -3.18
CA ALA A 233 -25.44 -17.14 -4.22
C ALA A 233 -26.63 -17.92 -4.81
N LEU A 234 -27.52 -18.46 -3.97
CA LEU A 234 -28.60 -19.37 -4.37
C LEU A 234 -29.92 -18.68 -4.71
N VAL A 235 -30.26 -17.58 -4.05
CA VAL A 235 -31.57 -16.92 -4.24
C VAL A 235 -31.73 -16.31 -5.63
N PRO A 236 -30.71 -15.63 -6.22
CA PRO A 236 -30.87 -15.06 -7.54
C PRO A 236 -31.25 -16.08 -8.63
N PRO A 237 -30.57 -17.23 -8.79
CA PRO A 237 -31.00 -18.23 -9.77
C PRO A 237 -32.35 -18.86 -9.41
N CYS A 238 -32.67 -19.06 -8.13
CA CYS A 238 -33.99 -19.54 -7.71
C CYS A 238 -35.12 -18.60 -8.12
N MET A 239 -34.97 -17.28 -7.92
CA MET A 239 -35.95 -16.26 -8.32
C MET A 239 -36.24 -16.26 -9.82
N VAL A 240 -35.21 -16.45 -10.64
CA VAL A 240 -35.36 -16.58 -12.10
C VAL A 240 -36.12 -17.87 -12.45
N VAL A 241 -35.80 -18.98 -11.79
CA VAL A 241 -36.48 -20.27 -12.03
C VAL A 241 -37.98 -20.20 -11.74
N ILE A 242 -38.40 -19.51 -10.67
CA ILE A 242 -39.80 -19.38 -10.29
C ILE A 242 -40.52 -18.17 -10.91
N ASP A 243 -39.91 -17.53 -11.90
CA ASP A 243 -40.47 -16.36 -12.61
C ASP A 243 -40.75 -15.14 -11.69
N GLN A 244 -40.02 -15.02 -10.57
CA GLN A 244 -40.07 -13.85 -9.66
C GLN A 244 -39.17 -12.69 -10.10
N ALA A 245 -38.21 -12.95 -11.00
CA ALA A 245 -37.35 -11.96 -11.64
C ALA A 245 -37.18 -12.29 -13.13
N GLU A 246 -37.17 -11.27 -13.99
CA GLU A 246 -37.02 -11.41 -15.44
C GLU A 246 -35.62 -11.88 -15.84
N ASP A 247 -34.59 -11.45 -15.10
CA ASP A 247 -33.21 -11.84 -15.32
C ASP A 247 -32.38 -11.92 -14.01
N ILE A 248 -31.18 -12.48 -14.12
CA ILE A 248 -30.28 -12.69 -12.98
C ILE A 248 -29.78 -11.38 -12.34
N THR A 249 -29.77 -10.28 -13.10
CA THR A 249 -29.33 -8.96 -12.59
C THR A 249 -30.40 -8.36 -11.70
N GLN A 250 -31.66 -8.41 -12.14
CA GLN A 250 -32.81 -8.02 -11.34
C GLN A 250 -32.93 -8.91 -10.09
N ALA A 251 -32.75 -10.23 -10.24
CA ALA A 251 -32.78 -11.17 -9.14
C ALA A 251 -31.69 -10.88 -8.09
N ARG A 252 -30.48 -10.48 -8.52
CA ARG A 252 -29.40 -10.05 -7.62
C ARG A 252 -29.76 -8.78 -6.86
N GLU A 253 -30.34 -7.77 -7.50
CA GLU A 253 -30.74 -6.55 -6.80
C GLU A 253 -31.85 -6.81 -5.76
N MET A 254 -32.81 -7.69 -6.08
CA MET A 254 -33.86 -8.11 -5.15
C MET A 254 -33.28 -8.93 -3.98
N THR A 255 -32.33 -9.81 -4.27
CA THR A 255 -31.63 -10.60 -3.26
C THR A 255 -30.81 -9.71 -2.33
N ASP A 256 -30.10 -8.70 -2.85
CA ASP A 256 -29.34 -7.76 -2.02
C ASP A 256 -30.24 -7.02 -1.02
N LYS A 257 -31.49 -6.71 -1.40
CA LYS A 257 -32.47 -6.11 -0.48
C LYS A 257 -32.87 -7.09 0.62
N LEU A 258 -33.12 -8.36 0.27
CA LEU A 258 -33.46 -9.40 1.23
C LEU A 258 -32.30 -9.74 2.17
N VAL A 259 -31.07 -9.81 1.66
CA VAL A 259 -29.87 -10.03 2.48
C VAL A 259 -29.70 -8.89 3.47
N ARG A 260 -29.86 -7.63 3.04
CA ARG A 260 -29.82 -6.49 3.95
C ARG A 260 -30.93 -6.50 4.98
N GLU A 261 -32.13 -6.95 4.61
CA GLU A 261 -33.26 -7.11 5.54
C GLU A 261 -32.99 -8.22 6.57
N PHE A 262 -32.45 -9.35 6.12
CA PHE A 262 -32.02 -10.46 6.98
C PHE A 262 -30.92 -10.00 7.94
N GLU A 263 -29.88 -9.34 7.43
CA GLU A 263 -28.80 -8.78 8.24
C GLU A 263 -29.34 -7.74 9.23
N ALA A 264 -30.26 -6.86 8.82
CA ALA A 264 -30.87 -5.88 9.72
C ALA A 264 -31.76 -6.50 10.81
N HIS A 265 -32.36 -7.67 10.55
CA HIS A 265 -33.24 -8.34 11.50
C HIS A 265 -32.46 -9.14 12.56
N TYR A 266 -31.36 -9.80 12.17
CA TYR A 266 -30.60 -10.70 13.04
C TYR A 266 -29.25 -10.15 13.51
N LEU A 267 -28.81 -9.01 12.97
CA LEU A 267 -27.83 -8.16 13.62
C LEU A 267 -28.59 -7.03 14.35
N PRO A 268 -29.10 -7.25 15.59
CA PRO A 268 -29.17 -6.12 16.51
C PRO A 268 -27.77 -5.51 16.63
N MET A 269 -27.70 -4.20 16.86
CA MET A 269 -26.46 -3.39 16.91
C MET A 269 -25.35 -3.86 17.89
N GLU A 270 -25.46 -5.05 18.49
CA GLU A 270 -24.60 -5.63 19.52
C GLU A 270 -23.63 -6.73 19.06
N THR A 271 -23.67 -7.24 17.82
CA THR A 271 -22.55 -8.07 17.27
C THR A 271 -21.36 -7.22 16.79
N SER A 272 -21.12 -6.14 17.53
CA SER A 272 -19.89 -5.36 17.59
C SER A 272 -19.00 -5.87 18.74
N MET A 273 -18.69 -7.17 18.70
CA MET A 273 -17.46 -7.73 19.27
C MET A 273 -16.67 -8.26 18.05
N GLU A 274 -15.79 -7.52 17.37
CA GLU A 274 -14.74 -6.67 17.90
C GLU A 274 -14.09 -7.38 19.10
N ILE A 275 -12.97 -8.06 18.81
CA ILE A 275 -11.76 -7.76 19.58
C ILE A 275 -11.75 -6.24 19.69
N GLN A 276 -12.27 -5.75 20.80
CA GLN A 276 -12.73 -4.40 21.08
C GLN A 276 -12.09 -3.30 20.21
N GLU A 277 -12.67 -2.99 19.06
CA GLU A 277 -12.83 -1.64 18.58
C GLU A 277 -14.31 -1.28 18.66
N ALA A 278 -14.61 -0.07 19.13
CA ALA A 278 -15.94 0.49 19.02
C ALA A 278 -16.37 0.53 17.53
N PRO A 279 -17.68 0.40 17.20
CA PRO A 279 -18.14 0.69 15.85
C PRO A 279 -17.56 2.06 15.45
N PRO A 280 -16.90 2.23 14.28
CA PRO A 280 -16.53 3.56 13.87
C PRO A 280 -17.85 4.30 13.78
N LYS A 281 -18.06 5.29 14.67
CA LYS A 281 -19.11 6.28 14.48
C LYS A 281 -19.03 6.64 13.01
N GLY A 282 -20.05 6.29 12.22
CA GLY A 282 -20.05 6.57 10.80
C GLY A 282 -19.75 8.06 10.67
N ARG A 283 -18.51 8.40 10.29
CA ARG A 283 -18.02 9.76 10.44
C ARG A 283 -18.92 10.60 9.54
N SER A 284 -19.62 11.58 10.12
CA SER A 284 -20.50 12.44 9.34
C SER A 284 -19.69 13.05 8.19
N LYS A 285 -20.35 13.39 7.08
CA LYS A 285 -19.66 14.07 5.96
C LYS A 285 -18.84 15.28 6.45
N VAL A 286 -19.37 16.00 7.44
CA VAL A 286 -18.71 17.13 8.11
C VAL A 286 -17.43 16.71 8.83
N GLN A 287 -17.46 15.60 9.59
CA GLN A 287 -16.26 15.06 10.25
C GLN A 287 -15.21 14.59 9.25
N VAL A 288 -15.61 13.88 8.19
CA VAL A 288 -14.69 13.43 7.13
C VAL A 288 -14.05 14.65 6.44
N THR A 289 -14.85 15.66 6.08
CA THR A 289 -14.32 16.90 5.50
C THR A 289 -13.37 17.61 6.45
N ALA A 290 -13.70 17.72 7.75
CA ALA A 290 -12.83 18.35 8.73
C ALA A 290 -11.50 17.60 8.91
N ILE A 291 -11.53 16.26 8.95
CA ILE A 291 -10.32 15.43 8.99
C ILE A 291 -9.48 15.65 7.75
N MET A 292 -10.09 15.61 6.57
CA MET A 292 -9.37 15.81 5.31
C MET A 292 -8.78 17.21 5.21
N VAL A 293 -9.48 18.25 5.66
CA VAL A 293 -8.94 19.61 5.73
C VAL A 293 -7.73 19.65 6.67
N ALA A 294 -7.81 19.02 7.84
CA ALA A 294 -6.71 18.98 8.80
C ALA A 294 -5.48 18.24 8.26
N LEU A 295 -5.68 17.10 7.59
CA LEU A 295 -4.61 16.33 6.95
C LEU A 295 -4.01 17.07 5.75
N SER A 296 -4.85 17.69 4.91
CA SER A 296 -4.42 18.56 3.81
C SER A 296 -3.59 19.73 4.31
N LEU A 297 -4.00 20.40 5.40
CA LEU A 297 -3.23 21.49 5.98
C LEU A 297 -1.90 21.00 6.59
N SER A 298 -1.88 19.81 7.21
CA SER A 298 -0.65 19.19 7.72
C SER A 298 0.36 18.96 6.60
N MET A 299 -0.10 18.40 5.47
CA MET A 299 0.71 18.20 4.27
C MET A 299 1.16 19.54 3.69
N PHE A 300 0.23 20.50 3.59
CA PHE A 300 0.48 21.83 3.03
C PHE A 300 1.57 22.58 3.79
N ILE A 301 1.61 22.50 5.13
CA ILE A 301 2.67 23.15 5.92
C ILE A 301 4.06 22.63 5.52
N ALA A 302 4.23 21.31 5.45
CA ALA A 302 5.51 20.71 5.11
C ALA A 302 5.91 20.96 3.64
N ALA A 303 4.92 20.93 2.73
CA ALA A 303 5.12 21.21 1.31
C ALA A 303 5.45 22.68 1.03
N LEU A 304 4.71 23.60 1.68
CA LEU A 304 4.94 25.04 1.55
C LEU A 304 6.33 25.40 2.04
N ASP A 305 6.76 24.85 3.17
CA ASP A 305 8.08 25.12 3.74
C ASP A 305 9.23 24.59 2.85
N GLN A 306 9.07 23.48 2.14
CA GLN A 306 10.06 23.03 1.15
C GLN A 306 10.15 24.00 -0.04
N THR A 307 9.00 24.39 -0.58
CA THR A 307 8.92 25.12 -1.86
C THR A 307 9.18 26.62 -1.70
N ILE A 308 8.82 27.22 -0.56
CA ILE A 308 9.07 28.64 -0.26
C ILE A 308 10.57 28.96 -0.15
N MET A 309 11.38 27.98 0.25
CA MET A 309 12.82 28.15 0.45
C MET A 309 13.59 28.37 -0.85
N ALA A 310 13.16 27.74 -1.95
CA ALA A 310 13.91 27.75 -3.20
C ALA A 310 14.16 29.17 -3.76
N THR A 311 13.27 30.13 -3.47
CA THR A 311 13.43 31.54 -3.86
C THR A 311 14.03 32.43 -2.77
N ALA A 312 13.98 32.00 -1.50
CA ALA A 312 14.43 32.76 -0.34
C ALA A 312 15.89 32.49 0.04
N ILE A 313 16.42 31.29 -0.23
CA ILE A 313 17.78 30.87 0.15
C ILE A 313 18.86 31.88 -0.25
N PRO A 314 18.91 32.41 -1.49
CA PRO A 314 19.92 33.41 -1.87
C PRO A 314 19.92 34.64 -0.97
N THR A 315 18.73 35.13 -0.60
CA THR A 315 18.56 36.32 0.24
C THR A 315 19.02 36.04 1.68
N ILE A 316 18.71 34.84 2.21
CA ILE A 316 19.10 34.44 3.56
C ILE A 316 20.62 34.23 3.66
N ALA A 317 21.22 33.56 2.67
CA ALA A 317 22.66 33.33 2.61
C ALA A 317 23.44 34.66 2.52
N ALA A 318 22.95 35.60 1.72
CA ALA A 318 23.51 36.95 1.61
C ALA A 318 23.38 37.73 2.94
N TYR A 319 22.22 37.67 3.61
CA TYR A 319 21.97 38.36 4.88
C TYR A 319 22.96 37.97 6.00
N PHE A 320 23.29 36.69 6.10
CA PHE A 320 24.25 36.19 7.10
C PHE A 320 25.70 36.15 6.59
N HIS A 321 25.95 36.57 5.34
CA HIS A 321 27.27 36.50 4.71
C HIS A 321 27.92 35.12 4.79
N SER A 322 27.13 34.05 4.61
CA SER A 322 27.58 32.67 4.83
C SER A 322 27.44 31.82 3.58
N SER A 323 28.56 31.35 3.03
CA SER A 323 28.62 30.42 1.89
C SER A 323 27.86 29.13 2.16
N ALA A 324 27.97 28.62 3.40
CA ALA A 324 27.26 27.42 3.86
C ALA A 324 25.73 27.52 3.77
N GLY A 325 25.15 28.73 3.77
CA GLY A 325 23.69 28.90 3.80
C GLY A 325 22.98 28.29 2.59
N TYR A 326 23.61 28.36 1.42
CA TYR A 326 22.99 27.86 0.19
C TYR A 326 22.82 26.34 0.19
N THR A 327 23.78 25.62 0.77
CA THR A 327 23.76 24.15 0.89
C THR A 327 22.94 23.72 2.09
N TRP A 328 23.16 24.33 3.25
CA TRP A 328 22.68 23.80 4.53
C TRP A 328 21.26 24.22 4.92
N ILE A 329 20.73 25.34 4.43
CA ILE A 329 19.35 25.73 4.75
C ILE A 329 18.35 24.70 4.20
N GLY A 330 18.52 24.30 2.93
CA GLY A 330 17.74 23.23 2.32
C GLY A 330 18.21 21.85 2.78
N GLY A 331 19.53 21.61 2.75
CA GLY A 331 20.15 20.33 3.06
C GLY A 331 19.82 19.81 4.46
N ALA A 332 19.93 20.64 5.50
CA ALA A 332 19.66 20.22 6.88
C ALA A 332 18.21 19.77 7.08
N TYR A 333 17.26 20.46 6.45
CA TYR A 333 15.84 20.09 6.49
C TYR A 333 15.59 18.76 5.78
N LEU A 334 16.08 18.60 4.54
CA LEU A 334 15.86 17.39 3.76
C LEU A 334 16.56 16.17 4.38
N LEU A 335 17.78 16.37 4.89
CA LEU A 335 18.57 15.33 5.53
C LEU A 335 17.91 14.79 6.80
N SER A 336 17.47 15.70 7.68
CA SER A 336 16.76 15.32 8.91
C SER A 336 15.36 14.77 8.65
N SER A 337 14.67 15.26 7.61
CA SER A 337 13.40 14.72 7.13
C SER A 337 13.55 13.26 6.65
N ALA A 338 14.56 12.98 5.85
CA ALA A 338 14.86 11.63 5.39
C ALA A 338 15.22 10.68 6.55
N ALA A 339 16.08 11.13 7.47
CA ALA A 339 16.52 10.33 8.61
C ALA A 339 15.39 10.00 9.61
N SER A 340 14.40 10.89 9.74
CA SER A 340 13.31 10.74 10.72
C SER A 340 12.05 10.07 10.18
N ALA A 341 11.87 9.96 8.86
CA ALA A 341 10.63 9.49 8.24
C ALA A 341 10.17 8.10 8.74
N CYS A 342 11.06 7.10 8.74
CA CYS A 342 10.74 5.75 9.23
C CYS A 342 10.47 5.71 10.73
N ILE A 343 11.17 6.58 11.49
CA ILE A 343 11.02 6.66 12.95
C ILE A 343 9.59 7.13 13.26
N TRP A 344 9.11 8.21 12.62
CA TRP A 344 7.74 8.70 12.81
C TRP A 344 6.67 7.64 12.51
N ALA A 345 6.83 6.91 11.42
CA ALA A 345 5.91 5.82 11.06
C ALA A 345 5.81 4.79 12.20
N LYS A 346 6.95 4.34 12.73
CA LYS A 346 6.99 3.38 13.84
C LYS A 346 6.50 3.93 15.18
N LEU A 347 6.85 5.17 15.52
CA LEU A 347 6.27 5.82 16.70
C LEU A 347 4.73 5.83 16.61
N SER A 348 4.18 6.06 15.41
CA SER A 348 2.73 6.04 15.19
C SER A 348 2.09 4.65 15.23
N ASP A 349 2.82 3.59 14.88
CA ASP A 349 2.35 2.21 15.04
C ASP A 349 2.24 1.83 16.53
N ILE A 350 3.14 2.36 17.36
CA ILE A 350 3.22 2.05 18.80
C ILE A 350 2.21 2.86 19.62
N TRP A 351 2.22 4.18 19.47
CA TRP A 351 1.43 5.12 20.29
C TRP A 351 0.14 5.60 19.62
N GLY A 352 -0.13 5.14 18.40
CA GLY A 352 -1.30 5.54 17.62
C GLY A 352 -1.06 6.79 16.78
N ARG A 353 -1.94 7.00 15.81
CA ARG A 353 -1.78 8.02 14.77
C ARG A 353 -1.94 9.46 15.27
N LYS A 354 -3.01 9.73 16.03
CA LYS A 354 -3.37 11.08 16.49
C LYS A 354 -2.29 11.75 17.36
N PRO A 355 -1.80 11.15 18.46
CA PRO A 355 -0.84 11.82 19.33
C PRO A 355 0.48 12.09 18.60
N ILE A 356 0.92 11.15 17.76
CA ILE A 356 2.18 11.29 17.02
C ILE A 356 2.08 12.37 15.93
N LEU A 357 0.95 12.48 15.22
CA LEU A 357 0.75 13.58 14.27
C LEU A 357 0.68 14.94 14.97
N LEU A 358 -0.01 15.04 16.12
CA LEU A 358 -0.05 16.28 16.91
C LEU A 358 1.35 16.67 17.41
N LEU A 359 2.18 15.70 17.83
CA LEU A 359 3.56 15.93 18.20
C LEU A 359 4.38 16.44 17.00
N ALA A 360 4.22 15.87 15.81
CA ALA A 360 4.89 16.34 14.60
C ALA A 360 4.51 17.79 14.26
N VAL A 361 3.22 18.14 14.31
CA VAL A 361 2.75 19.52 14.06
C VAL A 361 3.26 20.49 15.14
N GLY A 362 3.20 20.11 16.41
CA GLY A 362 3.71 20.93 17.51
C GLY A 362 5.22 21.14 17.43
N TRP A 363 5.97 20.10 17.05
CA TRP A 363 7.41 20.21 16.82
C TRP A 363 7.72 21.13 15.64
N PHE A 364 6.97 21.00 14.53
CA PHE A 364 7.10 21.88 13.37
C PHE A 364 6.87 23.35 13.74
N PHE A 365 5.84 23.62 14.55
CA PHE A 365 5.53 24.95 15.06
C PHE A 365 6.70 25.52 15.86
N LEU A 366 7.23 24.77 16.82
CA LEU A 366 8.37 25.22 17.66
C LEU A 366 9.64 25.43 16.85
N SER A 367 9.99 24.51 15.95
CA SER A 367 11.16 24.66 15.09
C SER A 367 11.02 25.84 14.13
N SER A 368 9.80 26.16 13.66
CA SER A 368 9.55 27.33 12.81
C SER A 368 9.85 28.63 13.58
N ILE A 369 9.56 28.70 14.89
CA ILE A 369 9.94 29.85 15.73
C ILE A 369 11.45 29.99 15.78
N ILE A 370 12.19 28.89 15.96
CA ILE A 370 13.66 28.91 16.00
C ILE A 370 14.22 29.45 14.69
N CYS A 371 13.72 28.97 13.53
CA CYS A 371 14.12 29.47 12.22
C CYS A 371 13.79 30.97 12.04
N ALA A 372 12.58 31.39 12.43
CA ALA A 372 12.12 32.76 12.28
C ALA A 372 12.90 33.75 13.17
N ALA A 373 13.29 33.31 14.37
CA ALA A 373 14.04 34.08 15.35
C ALA A 373 15.57 33.96 15.19
N ALA A 374 16.05 33.23 14.17
CA ALA A 374 17.47 32.98 14.01
C ALA A 374 18.29 34.27 13.87
N THR A 375 19.36 34.36 14.67
CA THR A 375 20.33 35.46 14.69
C THR A 375 21.67 35.11 14.07
N SER A 376 21.91 33.83 13.77
CA SER A 376 23.10 33.35 13.07
C SER A 376 22.74 32.22 12.09
N MET A 377 23.64 31.93 11.15
CA MET A 377 23.44 30.86 10.18
C MET A 377 23.39 29.49 10.86
N GLU A 378 24.23 29.25 11.87
CA GLU A 378 24.28 27.98 12.61
C GLU A 378 22.97 27.74 13.37
N MET A 379 22.42 28.78 14.00
CA MET A 379 21.11 28.70 14.65
C MET A 379 20.00 28.38 13.63
N LEU A 380 20.06 28.99 12.44
CA LEU A 380 19.10 28.69 11.38
C LEU A 380 19.24 27.25 10.89
N ILE A 381 20.47 26.78 10.61
CA ILE A 381 20.73 25.39 10.17
C ILE A 381 20.24 24.39 11.23
N ALA A 382 20.50 24.63 12.50
CA ALA A 382 19.98 23.81 13.60
C ALA A 382 18.45 23.84 13.65
N GLY A 383 17.84 25.02 13.50
CA GLY A 383 16.40 25.17 13.37
C GLY A 383 15.82 24.38 12.20
N ARG A 384 16.48 24.43 11.03
CA ARG A 384 16.10 23.68 9.82
C ARG A 384 16.21 22.19 10.01
N ALA A 385 17.24 21.70 10.71
CA ALA A 385 17.33 20.29 11.08
C ALA A 385 16.18 19.86 12.00
N LEU A 386 15.85 20.66 13.03
CA LEU A 386 14.71 20.37 13.89
C LEU A 386 13.38 20.40 13.11
N GLN A 387 13.23 21.36 12.20
CA GLN A 387 12.05 21.51 11.36
C GLN A 387 11.90 20.36 10.35
N GLY A 388 13.01 19.90 9.79
CA GLY A 388 13.03 18.75 8.88
C GLY A 388 12.67 17.45 9.59
N VAL A 389 13.09 17.26 10.85
CA VAL A 389 12.59 16.15 11.68
C VAL A 389 11.06 16.13 11.70
N ALA A 390 10.39 17.26 11.96
CA ALA A 390 8.93 17.29 11.90
C ALA A 390 8.38 17.12 10.48
N GLY A 391 9.01 17.74 9.48
CA GLY A 391 8.59 17.66 8.07
C GLY A 391 8.51 16.21 7.56
N GLY A 392 9.52 15.39 7.85
CA GLY A 392 9.52 13.97 7.49
C GLY A 392 8.34 13.20 8.10
N GLY A 393 7.98 13.53 9.34
CA GLY A 393 6.81 12.99 10.02
C GLY A 393 5.50 13.43 9.39
N LEU A 394 5.33 14.73 9.11
CA LEU A 394 4.10 15.25 8.52
C LEU A 394 3.79 14.60 7.16
N LEU A 395 4.79 14.52 6.26
CA LEU A 395 4.63 13.92 4.93
C LEU A 395 4.23 12.44 5.01
N GLN A 396 4.87 11.70 5.91
CA GLN A 396 4.67 10.26 6.03
C GLN A 396 3.38 9.90 6.78
N LEU A 397 3.13 10.56 7.92
CA LEU A 397 1.97 10.27 8.78
C LEU A 397 0.66 10.63 8.11
N VAL A 398 0.59 11.72 7.34
CA VAL A 398 -0.63 12.07 6.59
C VAL A 398 -0.97 10.95 5.60
N THR A 399 0.02 10.47 4.86
CA THR A 399 -0.16 9.36 3.91
C THR A 399 -0.64 8.10 4.63
N ILE A 400 -0.03 7.74 5.77
CA ILE A 400 -0.42 6.58 6.58
C ILE A 400 -1.84 6.74 7.14
N ILE A 401 -2.21 7.89 7.67
CA ILE A 401 -3.54 8.12 8.25
C ILE A 401 -4.64 8.05 7.20
N ILE A 402 -4.43 8.61 6.01
CA ILE A 402 -5.38 8.48 4.90
C ILE A 402 -5.54 7.02 4.49
N SER A 403 -4.46 6.26 4.60
CA SER A 403 -4.43 4.84 4.26
C SER A 403 -5.21 3.97 5.23
N ASP A 404 -5.19 4.33 6.51
CA ASP A 404 -5.90 3.62 7.58
C ASP A 404 -7.37 4.06 7.68
N LEU A 405 -7.69 5.31 7.31
CA LEU A 405 -9.04 5.87 7.46
C LEU A 405 -10.00 5.51 6.32
N PHE A 406 -9.50 5.18 5.14
CA PHE A 406 -10.31 5.06 3.94
C PHE A 406 -10.01 3.79 3.17
N SER A 407 -11.08 3.19 2.63
CA SER A 407 -10.95 2.03 1.78
C SER A 407 -10.07 2.31 0.55
N VAL A 408 -9.39 1.28 0.05
CA VAL A 408 -8.41 1.38 -1.06
C VAL A 408 -8.98 2.13 -2.27
N ARG A 409 -10.28 2.01 -2.53
CA ARG A 409 -10.97 2.73 -3.62
C ARG A 409 -11.09 4.24 -3.39
N HIS A 410 -11.34 4.69 -2.16
CA HIS A 410 -11.41 6.11 -1.82
C HIS A 410 -10.03 6.70 -1.49
N ARG A 411 -9.07 5.87 -1.05
CA ARG A 411 -7.69 6.24 -0.73
C ARG A 411 -6.98 6.93 -1.90
N SER A 412 -7.14 6.44 -3.12
CA SER A 412 -6.53 7.05 -4.32
C SER A 412 -7.07 8.47 -4.59
N LEU A 413 -8.35 8.73 -4.31
CA LEU A 413 -8.94 10.06 -4.41
C LEU A 413 -8.36 11.02 -3.35
N TYR A 414 -8.25 10.55 -2.11
CA TYR A 414 -7.75 11.39 -1.00
C TYR A 414 -6.24 11.61 -1.05
N LEU A 415 -5.46 10.61 -1.48
CA LEU A 415 -4.05 10.79 -1.81
C LEU A 415 -3.88 11.72 -3.03
N GLY A 416 -4.75 11.63 -4.03
CA GLY A 416 -4.80 12.60 -5.13
C GLY A 416 -5.08 14.03 -4.65
N LEU A 417 -5.92 14.21 -3.62
CA LEU A 417 -6.15 15.51 -2.96
C LEU A 417 -4.89 16.04 -2.27
N MET A 418 -4.03 15.16 -1.73
CA MET A 418 -2.73 15.58 -1.18
C MET A 418 -1.81 16.12 -2.28
N GLU A 419 -1.84 15.55 -3.48
CA GLU A 419 -1.09 16.07 -4.63
C GLU A 419 -1.61 17.44 -5.08
N VAL A 420 -2.92 17.70 -4.96
CA VAL A 420 -3.47 19.06 -5.17
C VAL A 420 -2.93 20.05 -4.13
N MET A 421 -2.72 19.61 -2.89
CA MET A 421 -2.08 20.45 -1.87
C MET A 421 -0.60 20.66 -2.15
N TRP A 422 0.12 19.65 -2.66
CA TRP A 422 1.50 19.79 -3.11
C TRP A 422 1.62 20.79 -4.26
N ALA A 423 0.75 20.67 -5.25
CA ALA A 423 0.61 21.61 -6.35
C ALA A 423 0.37 23.04 -5.89
N PHE A 424 -0.57 23.22 -4.97
CA PHE A 424 -0.90 24.51 -4.42
C PHE A 424 0.27 25.10 -3.62
N ALA A 425 0.92 24.29 -2.79
CA ALA A 425 2.12 24.67 -2.06
C ALA A 425 3.25 25.07 -2.99
N GLY A 426 3.56 24.28 -4.02
CA GLY A 426 4.66 24.59 -4.92
C GLY A 426 4.38 25.72 -5.92
N GLY A 427 3.11 26.08 -6.16
CA GLY A 427 2.77 27.32 -6.86
C GLY A 427 2.86 28.55 -5.95
N VAL A 428 2.28 28.47 -4.76
CA VAL A 428 2.21 29.60 -3.80
C VAL A 428 3.56 29.84 -3.11
N GLY A 429 4.31 28.79 -2.83
CA GLY A 429 5.58 28.81 -2.10
C GLY A 429 6.61 29.73 -2.73
N PRO A 430 7.06 29.50 -3.98
CA PRO A 430 8.03 30.36 -4.64
C PRO A 430 7.57 31.82 -4.77
N LEU A 431 6.27 32.07 -4.94
CA LEU A 431 5.71 33.42 -4.97
C LEU A 431 5.81 34.11 -3.62
N LEU A 432 5.41 33.44 -2.54
CA LEU A 432 5.52 33.97 -1.18
C LEU A 432 6.97 34.13 -0.75
N GLY A 433 7.84 33.17 -1.09
CA GLY A 433 9.26 33.20 -0.78
C GLY A 433 9.95 34.38 -1.46
N GLY A 434 9.65 34.59 -2.75
CA GLY A 434 10.12 35.75 -3.51
C GLY A 434 9.56 37.07 -2.97
N ALA A 435 8.26 37.13 -2.66
CA ALA A 435 7.61 38.33 -2.13
C ALA A 435 8.13 38.72 -0.74
N PHE A 436 8.26 37.76 0.18
CA PHE A 436 8.77 38.02 1.53
C PHE A 436 10.24 38.41 1.52
N SER A 437 11.04 37.76 0.68
CA SER A 437 12.47 38.08 0.53
C SER A 437 12.68 39.47 -0.08
N GLN A 438 11.84 39.86 -1.04
CA GLN A 438 12.01 41.12 -1.76
C GLN A 438 11.36 42.33 -1.07
N TYR A 439 10.21 42.17 -0.42
CA TYR A 439 9.38 43.30 0.03
C TYR A 439 9.21 43.43 1.54
N VAL A 440 9.53 42.41 2.34
CA VAL A 440 9.28 42.43 3.80
C VAL A 440 10.51 42.01 4.58
N THR A 441 10.62 40.73 4.93
CA THR A 441 11.82 40.11 5.50
C THR A 441 11.73 38.62 5.23
N TRP A 442 12.88 38.00 4.95
CA TRP A 442 12.98 36.55 4.76
C TRP A 442 12.40 35.77 5.95
N ARG A 443 12.40 36.33 7.17
CA ARG A 443 11.84 35.67 8.37
C ARG A 443 10.37 35.30 8.23
N TRP A 444 9.60 36.00 7.40
CA TRP A 444 8.19 35.69 7.15
C TRP A 444 7.96 34.35 6.46
N THR A 445 8.98 33.83 5.78
CA THR A 445 8.96 32.46 5.24
C THR A 445 8.78 31.40 6.33
N TYR A 446 9.15 31.71 7.57
CA TYR A 446 8.94 30.84 8.74
C TYR A 446 7.75 31.30 9.60
N TRP A 447 7.53 32.62 9.76
CA TRP A 447 6.39 33.12 10.54
C TRP A 447 5.04 32.67 9.96
N ILE A 448 4.92 32.54 8.63
CA ILE A 448 3.68 32.08 7.98
C ILE A 448 3.28 30.66 8.40
N ASN A 449 4.25 29.81 8.76
CA ASN A 449 3.98 28.43 9.17
C ASN A 449 3.22 28.36 10.50
N LEU A 450 3.36 29.35 11.39
CA LEU A 450 2.79 29.33 12.73
C LEU A 450 1.26 29.40 12.76
N PRO A 451 0.59 30.37 12.11
CA PRO A 451 -0.87 30.40 12.09
C PRO A 451 -1.45 29.15 11.43
N ILE A 452 -0.80 28.63 10.38
CA ILE A 452 -1.25 27.43 9.68
C ILE A 452 -1.08 26.20 10.59
N SER A 453 0.09 26.03 11.22
CA SER A 453 0.37 24.92 12.14
C SER A 453 -0.53 24.96 13.37
N GLY A 454 -0.82 26.15 13.91
CA GLY A 454 -1.75 26.32 15.02
C GLY A 454 -3.18 25.92 14.64
N ALA A 455 -3.67 26.37 13.48
CA ALA A 455 -4.98 25.98 12.97
C ALA A 455 -5.06 24.46 12.71
N THR A 456 -4.03 23.89 12.09
CA THR A 456 -3.91 22.44 11.87
C THR A 456 -3.95 21.66 13.18
N PHE A 457 -3.18 22.08 14.18
CA PHE A 457 -3.15 21.43 15.49
C PHE A 457 -4.54 21.42 16.14
N VAL A 458 -5.23 22.57 16.13
CA VAL A 458 -6.60 22.68 16.66
C VAL A 458 -7.56 21.75 15.93
N LEU A 459 -7.52 21.75 14.59
CA LEU A 459 -8.39 20.88 13.79
C LEU A 459 -8.12 19.40 14.05
N LEU A 460 -6.86 18.98 14.08
CA LEU A 460 -6.49 17.59 14.40
C LEU A 460 -6.90 17.21 15.82
N PHE A 461 -6.72 18.11 16.78
CA PHE A 461 -7.05 17.85 18.17
C PHE A 461 -8.55 17.54 18.35
N PHE A 462 -9.42 18.35 17.73
CA PHE A 462 -10.87 18.20 17.86
C PHE A 462 -11.51 17.19 16.90
N PHE A 463 -11.02 17.10 15.65
CA PHE A 463 -11.71 16.35 14.59
C PHE A 463 -11.03 15.05 14.18
N LEU A 464 -9.72 14.88 14.42
CA LEU A 464 -9.07 13.61 14.09
C LEU A 464 -9.53 12.56 15.12
N ASP A 465 -10.41 11.69 14.65
CA ASP A 465 -10.93 10.55 15.41
C ASP A 465 -10.42 9.27 14.75
N VAL A 466 -9.38 8.68 15.33
CA VAL A 466 -8.68 7.47 14.88
C VAL A 466 -8.43 6.58 16.08
N HIS A 467 -8.36 5.27 15.87
CA HIS A 467 -8.07 4.31 16.92
C HIS A 467 -6.82 4.74 17.71
N ASN A 468 -6.95 4.73 19.04
CA ASN A 468 -5.85 5.00 19.94
C ASN A 468 -5.58 3.71 20.74
N PRO A 469 -4.43 3.04 20.51
CA PRO A 469 -4.12 1.77 21.17
C PRO A 469 -3.88 1.90 22.68
N GLN A 470 -3.84 3.14 23.21
CA GLN A 470 -3.61 3.44 24.63
C GLN A 470 -2.35 2.76 25.23
N THR A 471 -1.35 2.52 24.37
CA THR A 471 -0.09 1.88 24.76
C THR A 471 0.61 2.71 25.84
N LYS A 472 0.93 2.08 26.98
CA LYS A 472 1.71 2.72 28.05
C LYS A 472 3.07 3.14 27.50
N ILE A 473 3.56 4.31 27.91
CA ILE A 473 4.83 4.87 27.42
C ILE A 473 5.99 3.88 27.55
N MET A 474 6.12 3.22 28.71
CA MET A 474 7.22 2.28 28.96
C MET A 474 7.17 1.04 28.06
N ASP A 475 5.98 0.52 27.79
CA ASP A 475 5.81 -0.65 26.91
C ASP A 475 6.11 -0.27 25.46
N GLY A 476 5.72 0.94 25.05
CA GLY A 476 6.07 1.47 23.74
C GLY A 476 7.58 1.71 23.56
N VAL A 477 8.27 2.25 24.56
CA VAL A 477 9.73 2.45 24.54
C VAL A 477 10.47 1.12 24.38
N ARG A 478 9.97 0.04 24.99
CA ARG A 478 10.53 -1.31 24.84
C ARG A 478 10.25 -1.94 23.48
N ALA A 479 9.19 -1.52 22.79
CA ALA A 479 8.81 -2.02 21.48
C ALA A 479 9.59 -1.36 20.32
N ILE A 480 10.22 -0.20 20.55
CA ILE A 480 11.06 0.47 19.55
C ILE A 480 12.27 -0.43 19.20
N ASP A 481 12.49 -0.65 17.91
CA ASP A 481 13.77 -1.16 17.42
C ASP A 481 14.82 -0.04 17.45
N TRP A 482 15.45 0.13 18.62
CA TRP A 482 16.50 1.15 18.81
C TRP A 482 17.71 0.87 17.93
N PHE A 483 18.04 -0.39 17.69
CA PHE A 483 19.22 -0.75 16.91
C PHE A 483 18.99 -0.46 15.41
N GLY A 484 17.84 -0.85 14.87
CA GLY A 484 17.44 -0.50 13.50
C GLY A 484 17.26 1.01 13.32
N SER A 485 16.63 1.69 14.29
CA SER A 485 16.40 3.14 14.23
C SER A 485 17.71 3.94 14.26
N LEU A 486 18.66 3.55 15.11
CA LEU A 486 19.99 4.18 15.15
C LEU A 486 20.81 3.83 13.90
N SER A 487 20.67 2.62 13.38
CA SER A 487 21.39 2.19 12.16
C SER A 487 20.88 2.92 10.92
N VAL A 488 19.57 3.09 10.73
CA VAL A 488 19.02 3.84 9.59
C VAL A 488 19.36 5.32 9.67
N LEU A 489 19.35 5.89 10.88
CA LEU A 489 19.76 7.27 11.14
C LEU A 489 21.26 7.47 10.88
N GLY A 490 22.11 6.54 11.34
CA GLY A 490 23.54 6.54 11.05
C GLY A 490 23.83 6.40 9.56
N LEU A 491 23.15 5.49 8.86
CA LEU A 491 23.24 5.32 7.41
C LEU A 491 22.91 6.62 6.68
N THR A 492 21.74 7.21 6.94
CA THR A 492 21.32 8.42 6.23
C THR A 492 22.19 9.62 6.56
N LEU A 493 22.45 9.89 7.85
CA LEU A 493 23.23 11.06 8.25
C LEU A 493 24.70 10.94 7.86
N MET A 494 25.39 9.85 8.23
CA MET A 494 26.83 9.76 8.01
C MET A 494 27.17 9.70 6.52
N LEU A 495 26.38 8.97 5.72
CA LEU A 495 26.63 8.86 4.29
C LEU A 495 26.40 10.20 3.58
N LEU A 496 25.29 10.88 3.87
CA LEU A 496 24.99 12.17 3.24
C LEU A 496 25.91 13.29 3.74
N LEU A 497 26.26 13.34 5.03
CA LEU A 497 27.26 14.27 5.58
C LEU A 497 28.65 14.03 4.97
N GLY A 498 29.04 12.77 4.81
CA GLY A 498 30.33 12.42 4.19
C GLY A 498 30.43 12.89 2.74
N LEU A 499 29.33 12.76 1.99
CA LEU A 499 29.24 13.27 0.62
C LEU A 499 29.24 14.81 0.57
N ASP A 500 28.55 15.46 1.51
CA ASP A 500 28.45 16.92 1.57
C ASP A 500 29.80 17.58 1.93
N PHE A 501 30.48 17.07 2.97
CA PHE A 501 31.79 17.59 3.37
C PHE A 501 32.92 17.26 2.39
N GLY A 502 32.73 16.24 1.54
CA GLY A 502 33.73 15.72 0.63
C GLY A 502 34.10 16.71 -0.47
N GLY A 503 35.36 17.16 -0.49
CA GLY A 503 35.87 18.08 -1.50
C GLY A 503 35.51 19.55 -1.28
N GLU A 504 34.79 19.85 -0.19
CA GLU A 504 34.38 21.21 0.18
C GLU A 504 34.99 21.57 1.54
N THR A 505 34.33 21.22 2.65
CA THR A 505 34.85 21.46 4.01
C THR A 505 36.14 20.68 4.28
N PHE A 506 36.20 19.43 3.80
CA PHE A 506 37.38 18.58 3.94
C PHE A 506 37.75 17.95 2.61
N ALA A 507 39.05 17.72 2.37
CA ALA A 507 39.47 16.98 1.19
C ALA A 507 38.83 15.58 1.16
N TRP A 508 38.51 15.06 -0.04
CA TRP A 508 37.98 13.70 -0.23
C TRP A 508 38.83 12.60 0.44
N LYS A 509 40.14 12.83 0.53
CA LYS A 509 41.10 11.90 1.18
C LYS A 509 41.20 12.08 2.70
N SER A 510 40.44 13.01 3.28
CA SER A 510 40.50 13.28 4.72
C SER A 510 39.95 12.10 5.52
N PRO A 511 40.52 11.81 6.71
CA PRO A 511 39.98 10.78 7.60
C PRO A 511 38.49 10.99 7.92
N GLN A 512 38.06 12.24 8.11
CA GLN A 512 36.69 12.60 8.46
C GLN A 512 35.68 12.13 7.39
N VAL A 513 35.92 12.49 6.12
CA VAL A 513 35.05 12.13 4.99
C VAL A 513 35.03 10.61 4.79
N ILE A 514 36.20 9.98 4.81
CA ILE A 514 36.32 8.52 4.65
C ILE A 514 35.59 7.80 5.78
N CYS A 515 35.78 8.22 7.05
CA CYS A 515 35.09 7.64 8.19
C CYS A 515 33.57 7.79 8.06
N LEU A 516 33.06 8.96 7.68
CA LEU A 516 31.62 9.18 7.50
C LEU A 516 31.03 8.25 6.43
N ILE A 517 31.69 8.12 5.27
CA ILE A 517 31.23 7.24 4.19
C ILE A 517 31.33 5.77 4.59
N VAL A 518 32.45 5.34 5.18
CA VAL A 518 32.68 3.94 5.55
C VAL A 518 31.76 3.50 6.69
N PHE A 519 31.65 4.29 7.76
CA PHE A 519 30.77 3.96 8.88
C PHE A 519 29.29 4.10 8.51
N GLY A 520 28.92 5.10 7.68
CA GLY A 520 27.56 5.17 7.13
C GLY A 520 27.21 3.94 6.28
N SER A 521 28.14 3.49 5.44
CA SER A 521 27.97 2.25 4.66
C SER A 521 27.88 1.02 5.58
N LEU A 522 28.67 0.95 6.65
CA LEU A 522 28.58 -0.12 7.64
C LEU A 522 27.22 -0.11 8.37
N CYS A 523 26.66 1.08 8.67
CA CYS A 523 25.32 1.21 9.24
C CYS A 523 24.24 0.60 8.33
N SER A 524 24.42 0.57 7.01
CA SER A 524 23.49 -0.17 6.11
C SER A 524 23.50 -1.68 6.39
N LEU A 525 24.67 -2.26 6.62
CA LEU A 525 24.81 -3.69 6.94
C LEU A 525 24.22 -3.99 8.32
N LEU A 526 24.44 -3.09 9.29
CA LEU A 526 23.84 -3.19 10.62
C LEU A 526 22.32 -3.05 10.58
N PHE A 527 21.80 -2.15 9.74
CA PHE A 527 20.36 -1.99 9.53
C PHE A 527 19.74 -3.26 8.95
N VAL A 528 20.30 -3.80 7.87
CA VAL A 528 19.83 -5.05 7.25
C VAL A 528 19.89 -6.21 8.24
N TYR A 529 20.96 -6.29 9.04
CA TYR A 529 21.08 -7.31 10.09
C TYR A 529 20.03 -7.14 11.18
N SER A 530 19.79 -5.90 11.66
CA SER A 530 18.75 -5.59 12.64
C SER A 530 17.40 -6.08 12.18
N GLU A 531 17.00 -5.62 10.99
CA GLU A 531 15.68 -5.85 10.42
C GLU A 531 15.43 -7.33 10.13
N LYS A 532 16.46 -8.06 9.71
CA LYS A 532 16.32 -9.50 9.38
C LYS A 532 16.40 -10.41 10.58
N LYS A 533 17.13 -10.06 11.64
CA LYS A 533 17.48 -10.99 12.74
C LYS A 533 17.11 -10.53 14.15
N LEU A 534 17.09 -9.22 14.42
CA LEU A 534 16.94 -8.68 15.78
C LEU A 534 15.56 -8.05 16.01
N ALA A 535 15.00 -7.40 15.00
CA ALA A 535 13.79 -6.61 15.13
C ALA A 535 12.56 -7.50 15.29
N LYS A 536 11.91 -7.44 16.46
CA LYS A 536 10.59 -8.04 16.67
C LYS A 536 9.53 -7.34 15.80
N TYR A 537 9.66 -6.02 15.64
CA TYR A 537 8.79 -5.15 14.84
C TYR A 537 9.64 -4.35 13.83
N PRO A 538 10.06 -4.95 12.70
CA PRO A 538 10.98 -4.32 11.74
C PRO A 538 10.45 -3.00 11.16
N LEU A 539 11.33 -2.00 10.99
CA LEU A 539 11.09 -0.73 10.30
C LEU A 539 10.67 -0.93 8.85
N MET A 540 11.25 -1.92 8.17
CA MET A 540 11.10 -2.19 6.74
C MET A 540 11.05 -3.71 6.48
N PRO A 541 9.98 -4.24 5.87
CA PRO A 541 9.85 -5.67 5.62
C PRO A 541 10.83 -6.03 4.51
N MET A 542 11.85 -6.81 4.89
CA MET A 542 12.95 -7.18 3.99
C MET A 542 12.46 -8.04 2.81
N ASP A 543 11.29 -8.65 2.94
CA ASP A 543 10.64 -9.46 1.90
C ASP A 543 10.31 -8.62 0.65
N ILE A 544 10.15 -7.30 0.77
CA ILE A 544 9.98 -6.41 -0.39
C ILE A 544 11.18 -6.50 -1.34
N PHE A 545 12.40 -6.69 -0.82
CA PHE A 545 13.63 -6.72 -1.62
C PHE A 545 13.91 -8.08 -2.26
N THR A 546 13.08 -9.10 -2.03
CA THR A 546 13.27 -10.43 -2.64
C THR A 546 13.00 -10.42 -4.14
N ARG A 547 12.03 -9.61 -4.59
CA ARG A 547 11.63 -9.52 -5.99
C ARG A 547 12.33 -8.37 -6.70
N PHE A 548 13.01 -8.67 -7.81
CA PHE A 548 13.72 -7.66 -8.60
C PHE A 548 12.79 -6.54 -9.12
N SER A 549 11.53 -6.85 -9.43
CA SER A 549 10.52 -5.85 -9.82
C SER A 549 10.29 -4.78 -8.74
N ASN A 550 10.33 -5.17 -7.46
CA ASN A 550 10.17 -4.23 -6.35
C ASN A 550 11.42 -3.36 -6.22
N ILE A 551 12.62 -3.94 -6.33
CA ILE A 551 13.89 -3.20 -6.37
C ILE A 551 13.87 -2.18 -7.53
N ALA A 552 13.47 -2.61 -8.72
CA ALA A 552 13.33 -1.73 -9.88
C ALA A 552 12.36 -0.56 -9.62
N THR A 553 11.24 -0.83 -8.94
CA THR A 553 10.26 0.20 -8.55
C THR A 553 10.86 1.20 -7.54
N LEU A 554 11.62 0.71 -6.55
CA LEU A 554 12.32 1.57 -5.58
C LEU A 554 13.41 2.41 -6.26
N LEU A 555 14.14 1.86 -7.24
CA LEU A 555 15.14 2.58 -8.02
C LEU A 555 14.52 3.65 -8.93
N VAL A 556 13.34 3.38 -9.50
CA VAL A 556 12.56 4.40 -10.21
C VAL A 556 12.11 5.51 -9.26
N ALA A 557 11.62 5.17 -8.07
CA ALA A 557 11.24 6.16 -7.06
C ALA A 557 12.44 6.99 -6.58
N PHE A 558 13.61 6.37 -6.44
CA PHE A 558 14.86 7.06 -6.15
C PHE A 558 15.24 8.01 -7.29
N ALA A 559 15.27 7.55 -8.54
CA ALA A 559 15.62 8.38 -9.69
C ALA A 559 14.65 9.56 -9.86
N HIS A 560 13.34 9.32 -9.69
CA HIS A 560 12.33 10.38 -9.65
C HIS A 560 12.64 11.39 -8.55
N GLY A 561 12.74 10.92 -7.30
CA GLY A 561 13.05 11.74 -6.12
C GLY A 561 14.30 12.59 -6.27
N PHE A 562 15.34 12.00 -6.88
CA PHE A 562 16.62 12.65 -7.10
C PHE A 562 16.53 13.77 -8.15
N VAL A 563 15.69 13.63 -9.17
CA VAL A 563 15.67 14.54 -10.31
C VAL A 563 14.62 15.64 -10.15
N PHE A 564 13.41 15.35 -9.64
CA PHE A 564 12.35 16.36 -9.58
C PHE A 564 12.72 17.53 -8.66
N ILE A 565 13.23 17.23 -7.45
CA ILE A 565 13.56 18.26 -6.45
C ILE A 565 14.70 19.18 -6.93
N ALA A 566 15.57 18.67 -7.81
CA ALA A 566 16.64 19.45 -8.38
C ALA A 566 16.11 20.59 -9.27
N GLY A 567 15.05 20.32 -10.03
CA GLY A 567 14.35 21.34 -10.81
C GLY A 567 13.80 22.44 -9.90
N GLU A 568 13.09 22.05 -8.84
CA GLU A 568 12.52 22.99 -7.89
C GLU A 568 13.58 23.84 -7.17
N TYR A 569 14.73 23.26 -6.81
CA TYR A 569 15.77 23.92 -6.04
C TYR A 569 16.75 24.75 -6.88
N TYR A 570 17.14 24.26 -8.06
CA TYR A 570 18.22 24.86 -8.85
C TYR A 570 17.77 25.67 -10.07
N ILE A 571 16.51 25.54 -10.52
CA ILE A 571 15.99 26.49 -11.52
C ILE A 571 15.92 27.92 -10.96
N PRO A 572 15.51 28.17 -9.71
CA PRO A 572 15.58 29.50 -9.13
C PRO A 572 17.01 30.05 -9.06
N LEU A 573 18.00 29.18 -8.80
CA LEU A 573 19.41 29.54 -8.88
C LEU A 573 19.76 30.07 -10.27
N TYR A 574 19.40 29.33 -11.32
CA TYR A 574 19.62 29.75 -12.71
C TYR A 574 18.93 31.08 -13.00
N LEU A 575 17.66 31.21 -12.61
CA LEU A 575 16.85 32.39 -12.88
C LEU A 575 17.43 33.65 -12.21
N GLN A 576 17.95 33.54 -10.99
CA GLN A 576 18.51 34.68 -10.26
C GLN A 576 19.97 34.97 -10.63
N SER A 577 20.81 33.95 -10.79
CA SER A 577 22.25 34.13 -11.04
C SER A 577 22.62 34.33 -12.51
N VAL A 578 21.96 33.60 -13.43
CA VAL A 578 22.29 33.62 -14.87
C VAL A 578 21.36 34.56 -15.63
N HIS A 579 20.04 34.35 -15.51
CA HIS A 579 19.05 35.18 -16.20
C HIS A 579 18.92 36.58 -15.57
N GLY A 580 19.24 36.72 -14.27
CA GLY A 580 19.23 37.99 -13.55
C GLY A 580 17.85 38.44 -13.07
N SER A 581 16.91 37.51 -12.92
CA SER A 581 15.58 37.77 -12.36
C SER A 581 15.66 38.17 -10.88
N SER A 582 14.72 39.01 -10.43
CA SER A 582 14.52 39.24 -8.99
C SER A 582 14.00 37.98 -8.29
N PRO A 583 14.07 37.87 -6.94
CA PRO A 583 13.46 36.76 -6.22
C PRO A 583 11.98 36.54 -6.56
N MET A 584 11.18 37.62 -6.63
CA MET A 584 9.78 37.54 -7.08
C MET A 584 9.67 37.08 -8.54
N GLY A 585 10.49 37.61 -9.44
CA GLY A 585 10.51 37.20 -10.85
C GLY A 585 10.87 35.73 -11.02
N SER A 586 11.83 35.23 -10.22
CA SER A 586 12.18 33.81 -10.16
C SER A 586 11.02 32.96 -9.67
N GLY A 587 10.28 33.41 -8.64
CA GLY A 587 9.09 32.74 -8.14
C GLY A 587 7.97 32.64 -9.18
N VAL A 588 7.80 33.66 -10.03
CA VAL A 588 6.84 33.61 -11.14
C VAL A 588 7.31 32.68 -12.26
N LEU A 589 8.59 32.72 -12.60
CA LEU A 589 9.15 31.98 -13.74
C LEU A 589 9.32 30.48 -13.49
N ILE A 590 9.21 30.02 -12.23
CA ILE A 590 9.22 28.58 -11.90
C ILE A 590 7.83 27.94 -11.90
N LEU A 591 6.75 28.73 -11.91
CA LEU A 591 5.39 28.21 -11.94
C LEU A 591 5.11 27.19 -13.05
N PRO A 592 5.65 27.32 -14.28
CA PRO A 592 5.41 26.33 -15.32
C PRO A 592 5.85 24.91 -14.93
N LEU A 593 6.97 24.76 -14.22
CA LEU A 593 7.42 23.47 -13.73
C LEU A 593 6.38 22.87 -12.78
N VAL A 594 6.07 23.60 -11.71
CA VAL A 594 5.24 23.10 -10.61
C VAL A 594 3.79 22.89 -11.01
N VAL A 595 3.23 23.80 -11.82
CA VAL A 595 1.86 23.65 -12.33
C VAL A 595 1.75 22.46 -13.27
N MET A 596 2.80 22.15 -14.05
CA MET A 596 2.77 20.97 -14.91
C MET A 596 2.95 19.66 -14.14
N GLU A 597 3.76 19.65 -13.07
CA GLU A 597 3.86 18.51 -12.14
C GLU A 597 2.51 18.20 -11.49
N ALA A 598 1.85 19.24 -10.97
CA ALA A 598 0.51 19.16 -10.43
C ALA A 598 -0.50 18.61 -11.42
N PHE A 599 -0.48 19.18 -12.63
CA PHE A 599 -1.41 18.84 -13.69
C PHE A 599 -1.25 17.38 -14.13
N SER A 600 -0.02 16.93 -14.42
CA SER A 600 0.18 15.52 -14.82
C SER A 600 -0.04 14.56 -13.66
N GLY A 601 0.28 14.91 -12.42
CA GLY A 601 -0.03 14.10 -11.24
C GLY A 601 -1.54 13.85 -11.08
N MET A 602 -2.36 14.90 -11.23
CA MET A 602 -3.83 14.77 -11.20
C MET A 602 -4.36 13.89 -12.35
N PHE A 603 -3.85 14.09 -13.57
CA PHE A 603 -4.23 13.29 -14.74
C PHE A 603 -3.84 11.82 -14.58
N THR A 604 -2.68 11.55 -13.97
CA THR A 604 -2.18 10.20 -13.70
C THR A 604 -3.17 9.40 -12.87
N GLY A 605 -3.65 9.96 -11.76
CA GLY A 605 -4.64 9.30 -10.90
C GLY A 605 -5.94 9.01 -11.66
N ALA A 606 -6.42 9.97 -12.48
CA ALA A 606 -7.63 9.79 -13.28
C ALA A 606 -7.48 8.71 -14.37
N ILE A 607 -6.33 8.66 -15.06
CA ILE A 607 -6.03 7.67 -16.09
C ILE A 607 -5.94 6.28 -15.46
N ILE A 608 -5.20 6.12 -14.36
CA ILE A 608 -5.08 4.83 -13.68
C ILE A 608 -6.44 4.36 -13.16
N HIS A 609 -7.25 5.26 -12.57
CA HIS A 609 -8.59 4.91 -12.11
C HIS A 609 -9.48 4.38 -13.25
N ARG A 610 -9.41 4.98 -14.45
CA ARG A 610 -10.21 4.55 -15.60
C ARG A 610 -9.66 3.32 -16.32
N THR A 611 -8.35 3.17 -16.40
CA THR A 611 -7.70 2.19 -17.31
C THR A 611 -6.93 1.08 -16.60
N GLY A 612 -6.58 1.26 -15.33
CA GLY A 612 -5.67 0.40 -14.58
C GLY A 612 -4.22 0.41 -15.06
N ARG A 613 -3.86 1.27 -16.01
CA ARG A 613 -2.55 1.31 -16.67
C ARG A 613 -1.60 2.29 -15.97
N TYR A 614 -0.73 1.76 -15.11
CA TYR A 614 0.27 2.55 -14.38
C TYR A 614 1.68 2.46 -14.99
N LEU A 615 2.06 1.33 -15.60
CA LEU A 615 3.41 1.14 -16.16
C LEU A 615 3.69 2.07 -17.34
N GLU A 616 2.73 2.21 -18.24
CA GLU A 616 2.87 3.07 -19.41
C GLU A 616 3.09 4.53 -18.99
N LEU A 617 2.46 4.96 -17.89
CA LEU A 617 2.65 6.29 -17.31
C LEU A 617 4.03 6.45 -16.64
N ILE A 618 4.58 5.39 -16.03
CA ILE A 618 5.97 5.40 -15.54
C ILE A 618 6.94 5.66 -16.69
N TRP A 619 6.80 4.93 -17.81
CA TRP A 619 7.68 5.09 -18.96
C TRP A 619 7.58 6.47 -19.58
N ILE A 620 6.35 6.96 -19.79
CA ILE A 620 6.11 8.32 -20.30
C ILE A 620 6.72 9.35 -19.36
N GLY A 621 6.47 9.24 -18.06
CA GLY A 621 7.00 10.14 -17.04
C GLY A 621 8.52 10.24 -17.07
N LEU A 622 9.22 9.09 -17.03
CA LEU A 622 10.68 9.04 -17.02
C LEU A 622 11.30 9.55 -18.32
N VAL A 623 10.71 9.25 -19.49
CA VAL A 623 11.19 9.75 -20.77
C VAL A 623 11.03 11.26 -20.85
N LEU A 624 9.85 11.81 -20.51
CA LEU A 624 9.62 13.25 -20.52
C LEU A 624 10.53 13.97 -19.51
N MET A 625 10.70 13.42 -18.31
CA MET A 625 11.60 13.99 -17.30
C MET A 625 13.06 13.98 -17.78
N THR A 626 13.49 12.91 -18.46
CA THR A 626 14.84 12.82 -19.04
C THR A 626 15.08 13.84 -20.14
N ILE A 627 14.12 13.99 -21.06
CA ILE A 627 14.23 14.99 -22.11
C ILE A 627 14.18 16.40 -21.52
N GLY A 628 13.24 16.68 -20.60
CA GLY A 628 13.09 17.98 -19.94
C GLY A 628 14.37 18.42 -19.23
N ASN A 629 14.95 17.56 -18.40
CA ASN A 629 16.22 17.84 -17.73
C ASN A 629 17.40 17.92 -18.71
N GLY A 630 17.41 17.07 -19.75
CA GLY A 630 18.41 17.13 -20.82
C GLY A 630 18.39 18.46 -21.58
N LEU A 631 17.21 19.07 -21.74
CA LEU A 631 17.09 20.38 -22.36
C LEU A 631 17.65 21.51 -21.47
N TYR A 632 17.65 21.36 -20.13
CA TYR A 632 18.28 22.34 -19.23
C TYR A 632 19.79 22.48 -19.44
N ILE A 633 20.46 21.46 -19.97
CA ILE A 633 21.89 21.53 -20.39
C ILE A 633 22.11 22.65 -21.43
N ASN A 634 21.09 22.97 -22.23
CA ASN A 634 21.17 24.01 -23.25
C ASN A 634 20.81 25.42 -22.72
N LEU A 635 20.55 25.58 -21.42
CA LEU A 635 20.31 26.88 -20.82
C LEU A 635 21.62 27.66 -20.61
N GLY A 636 21.64 28.88 -21.13
CA GLY A 636 22.76 29.82 -21.01
C GLY A 636 22.26 31.26 -20.82
N VAL A 637 23.19 32.23 -20.76
CA VAL A 637 22.91 33.64 -20.43
C VAL A 637 21.86 34.28 -21.36
N GLY A 638 21.93 34.00 -22.67
CA GLY A 638 21.02 34.55 -23.67
C GLY A 638 19.72 33.75 -23.90
N SER A 639 19.34 32.85 -22.99
CA SER A 639 18.15 32.02 -23.20
C SER A 639 16.87 32.85 -23.04
N SER A 640 15.97 32.75 -24.02
CA SER A 640 14.68 33.44 -23.95
C SER A 640 13.75 32.83 -22.90
N VAL A 641 12.85 33.63 -22.35
CA VAL A 641 11.82 33.16 -21.39
C VAL A 641 11.00 32.02 -21.97
N GLY A 642 10.61 32.07 -23.25
CA GLY A 642 9.86 30.99 -23.90
C GLY A 642 10.61 29.65 -23.91
N LYS A 643 11.93 29.67 -24.09
CA LYS A 643 12.78 28.47 -24.01
C LYS A 643 12.81 27.89 -22.60
N ILE A 644 12.99 28.76 -21.60
CA ILE A 644 12.99 28.39 -20.17
C ILE A 644 11.65 27.74 -19.78
N VAL A 645 10.54 28.39 -20.14
CA VAL A 645 9.17 27.91 -19.86
C VAL A 645 8.90 26.57 -20.57
N GLY A 646 9.26 26.45 -21.86
CA GLY A 646 9.04 25.23 -22.62
C GLY A 646 9.76 24.01 -22.04
N TYR A 647 10.99 24.19 -21.54
CA TYR A 647 11.76 23.11 -20.92
C TYR A 647 11.17 22.69 -19.58
N GLN A 648 10.73 23.67 -18.77
CA GLN A 648 10.05 23.42 -17.51
C GLN A 648 8.74 22.65 -17.68
N ILE A 649 7.95 22.97 -18.72
CA ILE A 649 6.71 22.24 -18.99
C ILE A 649 6.99 20.75 -19.21
N LEU A 650 8.00 20.43 -20.01
CA LEU A 650 8.35 19.04 -20.32
C LEU A 650 8.87 18.29 -19.09
N SER A 651 9.76 18.93 -18.33
CA SER A 651 10.30 18.38 -17.09
C SER A 651 9.18 18.13 -16.08
N GLY A 652 8.29 19.11 -15.88
CA GLY A 652 7.22 19.04 -14.89
C GLY A 652 6.16 18.01 -15.25
N LEU A 653 5.76 17.93 -16.52
CA LEU A 653 4.87 16.86 -16.99
C LEU A 653 5.46 15.48 -16.66
N GLY A 654 6.74 15.26 -16.95
CA GLY A 654 7.43 14.01 -16.68
C GLY A 654 7.48 13.63 -15.20
N ALA A 655 7.90 14.56 -14.34
CA ALA A 655 7.96 14.35 -12.89
C ALA A 655 6.56 14.08 -12.30
N GLY A 656 5.53 14.85 -12.68
CA GLY A 656 4.19 14.66 -12.14
C GLY A 656 3.59 13.27 -12.38
N PHE A 657 3.88 12.60 -13.51
CA PHE A 657 3.45 11.22 -13.75
C PHE A 657 4.02 10.20 -12.74
N LEU A 658 5.13 10.53 -12.08
CA LEU A 658 5.92 9.62 -11.25
C LEU A 658 5.66 9.76 -9.74
N PHE A 659 4.81 10.69 -9.30
CA PHE A 659 4.46 10.79 -7.87
C PHE A 659 3.64 9.61 -7.37
N GLN A 660 2.64 9.15 -8.14
CA GLN A 660 1.74 8.07 -7.74
C GLN A 660 2.11 6.71 -8.34
N THR A 661 2.63 6.69 -9.57
CA THR A 661 2.79 5.45 -10.31
C THR A 661 3.75 4.44 -9.68
N PRO A 662 4.89 4.82 -9.07
CA PRO A 662 5.75 3.86 -8.37
C PRO A 662 5.12 3.32 -7.09
N ILE A 663 4.33 4.14 -6.39
CA ILE A 663 3.58 3.72 -5.19
C ILE A 663 2.57 2.65 -5.58
N ILE A 664 1.81 2.87 -6.66
CA ILE A 664 0.82 1.90 -7.15
C ILE A 664 1.52 0.63 -7.64
N ALA A 665 2.67 0.75 -8.31
CA ALA A 665 3.45 -0.39 -8.77
C ALA A 665 3.92 -1.29 -7.62
N ILE A 666 4.44 -0.71 -6.52
CA ILE A 666 4.90 -1.51 -5.39
C ILE A 666 3.72 -2.10 -4.60
N GLN A 667 2.62 -1.35 -4.44
CA GLN A 667 1.40 -1.83 -3.77
C GLN A 667 0.76 -3.01 -4.53
N ALA A 668 0.82 -3.01 -5.87
CA ALA A 668 0.31 -4.10 -6.68
C ALA A 668 1.11 -5.42 -6.54
N MET A 669 2.30 -5.38 -5.94
CA MET A 669 3.23 -6.50 -5.85
C MET A 669 3.40 -7.07 -4.44
N VAL A 670 2.76 -6.46 -3.45
CA VAL A 670 2.83 -6.86 -2.03
C VAL A 670 1.45 -7.28 -1.52
N SER A 671 1.44 -8.00 -0.40
CA SER A 671 0.20 -8.37 0.28
C SER A 671 -0.55 -7.13 0.79
N GLN A 672 -1.85 -7.26 1.05
CA GLN A 672 -2.64 -6.16 1.64
C GLN A 672 -2.09 -5.74 3.01
N GLU A 673 -1.58 -6.70 3.80
CA GLU A 673 -0.98 -6.48 5.11
C GLU A 673 0.32 -5.66 5.01
N ASP A 674 1.09 -5.85 3.95
CA ASP A 674 2.36 -5.15 3.72
C ASP A 674 2.22 -3.82 2.97
N THR A 675 1.02 -3.47 2.49
CA THR A 675 0.78 -2.30 1.64
C THR A 675 1.18 -0.99 2.33
N ALA A 676 0.87 -0.83 3.61
CA ALA A 676 1.24 0.36 4.38
C ALA A 676 2.77 0.47 4.50
N THR A 677 3.43 -0.65 4.81
CA THR A 677 4.88 -0.69 5.01
C THR A 677 5.66 -0.55 3.70
N ALA A 678 5.15 -1.08 2.59
CA ALA A 678 5.68 -0.84 1.25
C ALA A 678 5.57 0.63 0.82
N THR A 679 4.45 1.26 1.17
CA THR A 679 4.24 2.71 0.94
C THR A 679 5.21 3.55 1.79
N ALA A 680 5.47 3.14 3.03
CA ALA A 680 6.47 3.80 3.86
C ALA A 680 7.90 3.62 3.31
N THR A 681 8.21 2.42 2.80
CA THR A 681 9.51 2.10 2.20
C THR A 681 9.80 2.98 0.99
N ILE A 682 8.85 3.10 0.06
CA ILE A 682 9.03 3.95 -1.12
C ILE A 682 9.10 5.44 -0.76
N GLY A 683 8.34 5.88 0.25
CA GLY A 683 8.41 7.23 0.80
C GLY A 683 9.80 7.55 1.38
N PHE A 684 10.37 6.62 2.15
CA PHE A 684 11.72 6.72 2.69
C PHE A 684 12.78 6.82 1.58
N ILE A 685 12.73 5.93 0.59
CA ILE A 685 13.68 5.94 -0.54
C ILE A 685 13.60 7.26 -1.31
N ARG A 686 12.38 7.77 -1.55
CA ARG A 686 12.18 9.07 -2.20
C ARG A 686 12.75 10.22 -1.37
N ASN A 687 12.49 10.28 -0.06
CA ASN A 687 13.04 11.32 0.80
C ASN A 687 14.58 11.28 0.85
N MET A 688 15.16 10.08 0.95
CA MET A 688 16.61 9.90 0.88
C MET A 688 17.17 10.39 -0.47
N ALA A 689 16.49 10.10 -1.57
CA ALA A 689 16.88 10.58 -2.90
C ALA A 689 16.81 12.12 -3.00
N THR A 690 15.78 12.74 -2.44
CA THR A 690 15.66 14.22 -2.45
C THR A 690 16.78 14.89 -1.65
N ALA A 691 17.13 14.35 -0.48
CA ALA A 691 18.24 14.85 0.32
C ALA A 691 19.58 14.67 -0.42
N ALA A 692 19.82 13.48 -0.98
CA ALA A 692 21.01 13.19 -1.77
C ALA A 692 21.13 14.10 -3.01
N SER A 693 20.01 14.44 -3.65
CA SER A 693 19.98 15.30 -4.82
C SER A 693 20.53 16.69 -4.55
N ILE A 694 20.09 17.34 -3.47
CA ILE A 694 20.53 18.69 -3.15
C ILE A 694 22.00 18.68 -2.75
N VAL A 695 22.42 17.73 -1.91
CA VAL A 695 23.82 17.59 -1.49
C VAL A 695 24.75 17.36 -2.69
N ILE A 696 24.48 16.32 -3.49
CA ILE A 696 25.35 15.95 -4.62
C ILE A 696 25.31 17.03 -5.71
N GLY A 697 24.14 17.60 -5.99
CA GLY A 697 24.00 18.71 -6.94
C GLY A 697 24.80 19.94 -6.53
N GLY A 698 24.79 20.26 -5.23
CA GLY A 698 25.53 21.37 -4.65
C GLY A 698 27.03 21.16 -4.80
N VAL A 699 27.53 19.98 -4.42
CA VAL A 699 28.94 19.59 -4.58
C VAL A 699 29.38 19.69 -6.04
N VAL A 700 28.57 19.22 -7.00
CA VAL A 700 28.89 19.30 -8.43
C VAL A 700 28.93 20.76 -8.91
N PHE A 701 27.94 21.57 -8.50
CA PHE A 701 27.87 22.98 -8.84
C PHE A 701 29.08 23.76 -8.29
N GLN A 702 29.39 23.60 -7.01
CA GLN A 702 30.47 24.30 -6.32
C GLN A 702 31.84 23.93 -6.90
N ASN A 703 32.11 22.63 -7.11
CA ASN A 703 33.36 22.18 -7.75
C ASN A 703 33.48 22.73 -9.18
N SER A 704 32.37 22.80 -9.92
CA SER A 704 32.36 23.40 -11.26
C SER A 704 32.64 24.90 -11.21
N MET A 705 32.09 25.62 -10.22
CA MET A 705 32.37 27.04 -10.00
C MET A 705 33.83 27.28 -9.60
N GLY A 706 34.43 26.41 -8.79
CA GLY A 706 35.85 26.47 -8.45
C GLY A 706 36.76 26.40 -9.70
N GLN A 707 36.42 25.54 -10.66
CA GLN A 707 37.13 25.46 -11.95
C GLN A 707 37.01 26.74 -12.80
N ARG A 708 36.03 27.60 -12.52
CA ARG A 708 35.80 28.85 -13.25
C ARG A 708 36.55 30.04 -12.66
N GLN A 709 37.20 29.90 -11.50
CA GLN A 709 37.91 31.00 -10.83
C GLN A 709 38.98 31.65 -11.73
N SER A 710 39.80 30.85 -12.44
CA SER A 710 40.81 31.37 -13.36
C SER A 710 40.19 32.16 -14.52
N SER A 711 39.01 31.75 -14.99
CA SER A 711 38.27 32.46 -16.05
C SER A 711 37.72 33.81 -15.56
N LEU A 712 37.30 33.88 -14.29
CA LEU A 712 36.84 35.12 -13.66
C LEU A 712 38.00 36.11 -13.46
N LEU A 713 39.17 35.62 -13.01
CA LEU A 713 40.37 36.45 -12.92
C LEU A 713 40.81 36.99 -14.29
N ALA A 714 40.67 36.19 -15.35
CA ALA A 714 41.00 36.58 -16.71
C ALA A 714 40.09 37.70 -17.25
N SER A 715 38.89 37.89 -16.70
CA SER A 715 37.98 39.00 -17.07
C SER A 715 38.33 40.33 -16.37
N GLY A 716 39.52 40.44 -15.75
CA GLY A 716 39.94 41.63 -15.01
C GLY A 716 39.32 41.76 -13.61
N MET A 717 38.63 40.73 -13.12
CA MET A 717 38.04 40.71 -11.79
C MET A 717 39.12 40.67 -10.69
N SER A 718 38.91 41.39 -9.59
CA SER A 718 39.82 41.33 -8.44
C SER A 718 39.84 39.93 -7.82
N THR A 719 40.96 39.55 -7.19
CA THR A 719 41.11 38.23 -6.56
C THR A 719 40.05 37.96 -5.49
N SER A 720 39.68 38.97 -4.71
CA SER A 720 38.63 38.86 -3.69
C SER A 720 37.25 38.64 -4.30
N MET A 721 36.90 39.36 -5.37
CA MET A 721 35.60 39.22 -6.02
C MET A 721 35.50 37.90 -6.81
N ALA A 722 36.59 37.49 -7.47
CA ALA A 722 36.66 36.21 -8.16
C ALA A 722 36.54 35.02 -7.18
N ALA A 723 37.18 35.11 -6.01
CA ALA A 723 37.02 34.11 -4.95
C ALA A 723 35.56 34.04 -4.46
N GLN A 724 34.94 35.19 -4.18
CA GLN A 724 33.55 35.28 -3.74
C GLN A 724 32.55 34.71 -4.77
N MET A 725 32.83 34.88 -6.06
CA MET A 725 31.99 34.41 -7.18
C MET A 725 32.33 33.00 -7.66
N SER A 726 33.20 32.28 -6.95
CA SER A 726 33.65 30.92 -7.30
C SER A 726 33.42 29.95 -6.14
N GLY A 727 33.61 28.65 -6.40
CA GLY A 727 33.56 27.61 -5.36
C GLY A 727 32.25 27.56 -4.57
N ASP A 728 32.38 27.36 -3.26
CA ASP A 728 31.31 27.29 -2.26
C ASP A 728 30.59 28.64 -2.06
N SER A 729 31.33 29.74 -2.16
CA SER A 729 30.85 31.09 -1.90
C SER A 729 29.97 31.67 -3.01
N ALA A 730 30.05 31.09 -4.22
CA ALA A 730 29.33 31.58 -5.39
C ALA A 730 27.82 31.67 -5.17
N ALA A 731 27.18 30.60 -4.69
CA ALA A 731 25.73 30.55 -4.55
C ALA A 731 25.19 31.46 -3.44
N ALA A 732 25.99 31.76 -2.41
CA ALA A 732 25.63 32.74 -1.38
C ALA A 732 25.82 34.20 -1.85
N SER A 733 26.55 34.41 -2.94
CA SER A 733 26.95 35.73 -3.44
C SER A 733 26.11 36.21 -4.63
N ILE A 734 24.97 35.58 -4.90
CA ILE A 734 24.09 35.91 -6.03
C ILE A 734 23.60 37.36 -5.96
N GLU A 735 23.27 37.87 -4.76
CA GLU A 735 22.86 39.27 -4.61
C GLU A 735 23.98 40.24 -5.00
N SER A 736 25.24 39.85 -4.77
CA SER A 736 26.41 40.65 -5.09
C SER A 736 26.61 40.84 -6.59
N ILE A 737 26.05 39.95 -7.44
CA ILE A 737 26.11 40.06 -8.91
C ILE A 737 25.48 41.38 -9.39
N LYS A 738 24.46 41.89 -8.69
CA LYS A 738 23.79 43.16 -9.05
C LYS A 738 24.69 44.39 -8.90
N PHE A 739 25.76 44.29 -8.11
CA PHE A 739 26.71 45.39 -7.90
C PHE A 739 27.88 45.36 -8.89
N ILE A 740 27.96 44.35 -9.76
CA ILE A 740 28.98 44.28 -10.81
C ILE A 740 28.54 45.21 -11.95
N THR A 741 29.20 46.36 -12.07
CA THR A 741 28.89 47.38 -13.08
C THR A 741 29.58 47.14 -14.43
N ASP A 742 30.71 46.42 -14.43
CA ASP A 742 31.47 46.13 -15.65
C ASP A 742 30.77 45.02 -16.46
N PRO A 743 30.33 45.30 -17.71
CA PRO A 743 29.60 44.32 -18.52
C PRO A 743 30.37 43.04 -18.82
N GLU A 744 31.71 43.11 -18.99
CA GLU A 744 32.53 41.92 -19.26
C GLU A 744 32.61 41.01 -18.02
N GLN A 745 32.86 41.59 -16.84
CA GLN A 745 32.85 40.85 -15.58
C GLN A 745 31.48 40.25 -15.27
N LEU A 746 30.40 41.00 -15.51
CA LEU A 746 29.03 40.52 -15.31
C LEU A 746 28.71 39.33 -16.24
N LEU A 747 29.11 39.41 -17.51
CA LEU A 747 28.94 38.32 -18.46
C LEU A 747 29.75 37.09 -18.05
N ALA A 748 31.02 37.28 -17.68
CA ALA A 748 31.90 36.19 -17.23
C ALA A 748 31.34 35.44 -16.02
N VAL A 749 30.77 36.16 -15.03
CA VAL A 749 30.09 35.55 -13.89
C VAL A 749 28.88 34.75 -14.35
N ARG A 750 27.98 35.34 -15.14
CA ARG A 750 26.76 34.66 -15.61
C ARG A 750 27.08 33.41 -16.44
N GLU A 751 28.13 33.45 -17.27
CA GLU A 751 28.60 32.30 -18.03
C GLU A 751 29.20 31.21 -17.13
N ALA A 752 29.97 31.60 -16.10
CA ALA A 752 30.49 30.66 -15.12
C ALA A 752 29.36 29.92 -14.39
N PHE A 753 28.33 30.63 -13.92
CA PHE A 753 27.15 30.04 -13.30
C PHE A 753 26.40 29.12 -14.28
N ALA A 754 26.16 29.56 -15.52
CA ALA A 754 25.48 28.76 -16.53
C ALA A 754 26.24 27.45 -16.83
N TRP A 755 27.56 27.53 -16.97
CA TRP A 755 28.41 26.37 -17.23
C TRP A 755 28.41 25.38 -16.05
N SER A 756 28.44 25.88 -14.82
CA SER A 756 28.42 25.03 -13.62
C SER A 756 27.07 24.35 -13.43
N LEU A 757 25.97 25.08 -13.63
CA LEU A 757 24.62 24.51 -13.61
C LEU A 757 24.42 23.47 -14.72
N ARG A 758 25.00 23.69 -15.91
CA ARG A 758 24.96 22.72 -16.99
C ARG A 758 25.53 21.35 -16.58
N ASN A 759 26.67 21.31 -15.89
CA ASN A 759 27.26 20.04 -15.46
C ASN A 759 26.36 19.28 -14.46
N MET A 760 25.67 20.04 -13.62
CA MET A 760 24.68 19.50 -12.71
C MET A 760 23.43 18.99 -13.46
N TRP A 761 22.96 19.69 -14.50
CA TRP A 761 21.88 19.18 -15.36
C TRP A 761 22.26 17.89 -16.09
N ILE A 762 23.52 17.72 -16.51
CA ILE A 762 24.03 16.46 -17.07
C ILE A 762 23.87 15.31 -16.08
N LEU A 763 24.26 15.51 -14.80
CA LEU A 763 24.08 14.51 -13.75
C LEU A 763 22.61 14.09 -13.61
N TYR A 764 21.69 15.06 -13.56
CA TYR A 764 20.26 14.77 -13.41
C TYR A 764 19.67 14.08 -14.63
N THR A 765 20.09 14.42 -15.85
CA THR A 765 19.72 13.70 -17.07
C THR A 765 20.21 12.25 -17.06
N CYS A 766 21.45 12.01 -16.60
CA CYS A 766 21.98 10.66 -16.46
C CYS A 766 21.18 9.86 -15.42
N MET A 767 20.85 10.46 -14.28
CA MET A 767 20.06 9.80 -13.24
C MET A 767 18.63 9.45 -13.71
N SER A 768 17.97 10.34 -14.43
CA SER A 768 16.64 10.05 -14.99
C SER A 768 16.70 8.92 -16.04
N ALA A 769 17.76 8.87 -16.86
CA ALA A 769 17.99 7.78 -17.81
C ALA A 769 18.23 6.43 -17.12
N VAL A 770 18.92 6.41 -15.97
CA VAL A 770 19.02 5.22 -15.12
C VAL A 770 17.64 4.78 -14.64
N GLY A 771 16.76 5.73 -14.27
CA GLY A 771 15.36 5.45 -13.98
C GLY A 771 14.62 4.79 -15.16
N VAL A 772 14.79 5.29 -16.39
CA VAL A 772 14.22 4.67 -17.61
C VAL A 772 14.67 3.22 -17.74
N PHE A 773 15.96 2.95 -17.57
CA PHE A 773 16.50 1.60 -17.63
C PHE A 773 15.83 0.67 -16.60
N PHE A 774 15.74 1.09 -15.34
CA PHE A 774 15.12 0.26 -14.29
C PHE A 774 13.62 0.06 -14.50
N SER A 775 12.92 1.02 -15.10
CA SER A 775 11.48 0.93 -15.33
C SER A 775 11.05 -0.22 -16.26
N VAL A 776 11.96 -0.74 -17.10
CA VAL A 776 11.70 -1.88 -17.99
C VAL A 776 11.55 -3.19 -17.20
N PHE A 777 12.14 -3.26 -16.00
CA PHE A 777 12.11 -4.46 -15.16
C PHE A 777 10.93 -4.50 -14.18
N ILE A 778 10.03 -3.52 -14.23
CA ILE A 778 8.81 -3.52 -13.42
C ILE A 778 7.78 -4.43 -14.08
N LEU A 779 7.35 -5.47 -13.35
CA LEU A 779 6.37 -6.44 -13.84
C LEU A 779 4.96 -5.84 -13.88
N LYS A 780 4.19 -6.29 -14.89
CA LYS A 780 2.79 -5.89 -15.07
C LYS A 780 1.89 -6.77 -14.22
N THR A 781 1.19 -6.14 -13.28
CA THR A 781 0.22 -6.85 -12.42
C THR A 781 -1.16 -6.26 -12.62
N LYS A 782 -2.19 -7.12 -12.65
CA LYS A 782 -3.59 -6.66 -12.72
C LYS A 782 -3.97 -6.09 -11.35
N LEU A 783 -4.38 -4.83 -11.32
CA LEU A 783 -4.90 -4.20 -10.10
C LEU A 783 -6.20 -4.90 -9.69
N ASN A 784 -6.24 -5.42 -8.46
CA ASN A 784 -7.42 -6.09 -7.91
C ASN A 784 -8.49 -5.06 -7.49
N LYS A 785 -9.78 -5.42 -7.54
CA LYS A 785 -10.91 -4.50 -7.34
C LYS A 785 -11.51 -4.53 -5.93
N GLU A 786 -11.09 -5.44 -5.06
CA GLU A 786 -11.66 -5.65 -3.72
C GLU A 786 -10.73 -5.15 -2.60
N HIS A 787 -11.32 -4.74 -1.48
CA HIS A 787 -10.66 -4.07 -0.35
C HIS A 787 -10.88 -4.83 0.96
N VAL A 788 -9.81 -5.01 1.74
CA VAL A 788 -9.83 -5.47 3.13
C VAL A 788 -9.10 -4.43 3.99
N GLU A 789 -9.69 -4.07 5.14
CA GLU A 789 -9.20 -3.05 6.07
C GLU A 789 -8.08 -3.60 6.97
N THR A 790 -7.05 -2.79 7.25
CA THR A 790 -5.87 -3.21 8.05
C THR A 790 -6.02 -2.74 9.50
N LYS A 791 -6.05 -3.66 10.46
CA LYS A 791 -6.03 -3.34 11.90
C LYS A 791 -4.59 -3.08 12.38
N THR A 792 -4.40 -2.17 13.35
CA THR A 792 -3.08 -1.80 13.91
C THR A 792 -2.99 -2.15 15.41
N GLY A 793 -1.81 -2.53 15.91
CA GLY A 793 -1.59 -2.82 17.34
C GLY A 793 -0.56 -3.92 17.61
N LEU A 794 0.03 -3.94 18.82
CA LEU A 794 1.06 -4.91 19.24
C LEU A 794 0.57 -6.38 19.36
N ASN A 795 -0.76 -6.58 19.40
CA ASN A 795 -1.43 -7.88 19.60
C ASN A 795 -1.76 -8.64 18.31
N ILE A 796 -1.27 -8.20 17.15
CA ILE A 796 -1.47 -8.91 15.88
C ILE A 796 -0.28 -9.85 15.72
N GLU A 797 -0.46 -11.11 16.13
CA GLU A 797 0.52 -12.17 15.87
C GLU A 797 0.63 -12.39 14.35
N LYS A 798 1.87 -12.36 13.85
CA LYS A 798 2.20 -12.72 12.47
C LYS A 798 1.90 -14.20 12.26
N THR A 799 0.76 -14.54 11.68
CA THR A 799 0.52 -15.91 11.20
C THR A 799 1.43 -16.15 9.99
N PRO A 800 2.32 -17.15 10.01
CA PRO A 800 3.22 -17.40 8.89
C PRO A 800 2.42 -17.90 7.69
N VAL A 801 2.49 -17.17 6.58
CA VAL A 801 2.02 -17.65 5.28
C VAL A 801 3.11 -18.54 4.69
N VAL A 802 2.76 -19.81 4.43
CA VAL A 802 3.61 -20.74 3.67
C VAL A 802 3.70 -20.22 2.23
N GLU A 803 4.92 -19.86 1.79
CA GLU A 803 5.18 -19.43 0.41
C GLU A 803 4.91 -20.58 -0.59
N GLU A 804 3.88 -20.44 -1.42
CA GLU A 804 3.78 -21.22 -2.65
C GLU A 804 4.72 -20.64 -3.72
N ASN A 805 5.77 -21.41 -4.01
CA ASN A 805 6.64 -21.21 -5.16
C ASN A 805 5.85 -21.31 -6.48
N VAL A 806 5.48 -20.18 -7.07
CA VAL A 806 5.05 -20.13 -8.48
C VAL A 806 6.25 -19.69 -9.33
N HIS A 807 7.11 -20.65 -9.64
CA HIS A 807 7.97 -20.60 -10.82
C HIS A 807 7.32 -21.44 -11.93
N SER A 808 7.37 -20.91 -13.18
CA SER A 808 6.86 -21.46 -14.45
C SER A 808 5.33 -21.36 -14.62
N LEU A 809 4.76 -20.75 -15.67
CA LEU A 809 5.16 -20.55 -17.07
C LEU A 809 4.80 -19.12 -17.56
#